data_AF-A0A2E3EA72-F1
#
_entry.id   AF-A0A2E3EA72-F1
#
_cell.length_a   1.000
_cell.length_b   1.000
_cell.length_c   1.000
_cell.angle_alpha   90.00
_cell.angle_beta   90.00
_cell.angle_gamma   90.00
#
_symmetry.space_group_name_H-M   'P 1'
#
loop_
_entity.id
_entity.type
_entity.pdbx_description
1 polymer ?
#
loop_
_entity_poly.entity_id
_entity_poly.type
_entity_poly.pdbx_seq_one_letter_code
_entity_poly.pdbx_strand_id
1 'polypeptide(L)'
;MKRTIIIIFSIFWMSGFSFSGEDSFIHPGLLHNETDIQRMREAVTNERGAIYEGFKALLESDYSKADYKMRGPFPEWGRAPNIRTGEAQSDARASYENALMWAITGKKEHARKSIEIINAWAGSLKKVTGIDGVLAAGIQGFKFVNAAEILRHTNSGWPEEDAERCEKWFMDAWHPTIEHYAYFANGNWETAALQTNMAIAIYCSDRKLFESTVRYAVNGAGNGSINHLIVYPSGQCQETTRAQHYAQLGLGLLGGAAEIAWNQGVDLYGWNDNRILKGFEYTAKYGLGEDVPYQHYLDRTGKYGLGGQHKNYTEISTVSRGNFYPIFEKPFNHYTKRRNIKAPYSARVVQLKRPEGPTRDYVGLGTLTHWRLPSNDANPVNSPGTPAGLVAKSKENGILISWVRSVDPISCTNAQKYTLSRRSNDNEKFKIISSEITETHFHDQSAKRGTLYHYVVTATNEHGTSKRSAELAACSHLPGPWLSKDIGNVAIKGYSKFNGSRFTLEGEGNDIGGTSDAFHFAYAPMTGEGTITARIVRPMSSQWTKPGIMMRKTLAADSPHASVLLLPHWKGALVSRSAKGKTTQVSGMTELGENHVIKKNRLSTPYWVRLIRFRNTFTGYLSSDGTDWKQIGSIEIPMGGTFYVGLPACSQLNSVTTTVTYDSVSIPSWRTPNKEKIIMSRPEPRWHKKAWVERHKKFNERAKKGNVDLIMIGDSITHWWDTAGKEIWEKYYTKRNALNLAISGDRTEHVLWRLENGNIEGISPKLATLMIGTNNHMSSSPEYTARDIRLIVQKLRSKLPQTKILVLAIFPRGGNDDDAARQKNMEVNRLISDIGEEDMVHFLNINETFLNNRRIRNDLIPDGTHPNEKGYSAWARATEPTISKLMGEN
;
A
#
# COMPACT_ATOMS: atom_id res chain seq x y z
N MET A 1 20.26 -47.06 63.67
CA MET A 1 21.13 -45.93 63.27
C MET A 1 21.65 -46.21 61.85
N LYS A 2 21.11 -45.52 60.84
CA LYS A 2 21.48 -45.46 59.38
C LYS A 2 20.19 -45.04 58.62
N ARG A 3 19.97 -43.74 58.38
CA ARG A 3 20.30 -42.95 57.17
C ARG A 3 19.57 -43.44 55.90
N THR A 4 18.41 -42.83 55.63
CA THR A 4 17.81 -42.75 54.30
C THR A 4 17.90 -41.30 53.84
N ILE A 5 18.53 -41.09 52.68
CA ILE A 5 18.82 -39.78 52.09
C ILE A 5 17.53 -39.25 51.43
N ILE A 6 17.13 -38.04 51.82
CA ILE A 6 16.13 -37.23 51.13
C ILE A 6 16.88 -36.34 50.13
N ILE A 7 16.58 -36.47 48.83
CA ILE A 7 17.04 -35.53 47.79
C ILE A 7 15.97 -34.46 47.62
N ILE A 8 16.31 -33.24 48.01
CA ILE A 8 15.52 -32.02 47.82
C ILE A 8 15.83 -31.49 46.41
N PHE A 9 14.83 -31.39 45.53
CA PHE A 9 14.91 -30.56 44.33
C PHE A 9 14.24 -29.22 44.62
N SER A 10 15.07 -28.18 44.70
CA SER A 10 14.66 -26.79 44.83
C SER A 10 13.98 -26.30 43.55
N ILE A 11 12.73 -25.85 43.68
CA ILE A 11 11.98 -25.16 42.63
C ILE A 11 12.57 -23.75 42.49
N PHE A 12 13.28 -23.49 41.40
CA PHE A 12 13.66 -22.13 41.01
C PHE A 12 12.47 -21.44 40.35
N TRP A 13 11.87 -20.48 41.04
CA TRP A 13 11.04 -19.44 40.44
C TRP A 13 11.96 -18.52 39.62
N MET A 14 11.95 -18.65 38.30
CA MET A 14 12.42 -17.58 37.42
C MET A 14 11.26 -16.65 37.12
N SER A 15 11.36 -15.44 37.69
CA SER A 15 10.60 -14.27 37.29
C SER A 15 10.78 -14.03 35.80
N GLY A 16 9.74 -14.35 35.03
CA GLY A 16 9.66 -14.02 33.62
C GLY A 16 9.75 -12.51 33.44
N PHE A 17 10.71 -12.07 32.63
CA PHE A 17 10.70 -10.74 32.06
C PHE A 17 9.36 -10.51 31.38
N SER A 18 8.57 -9.58 31.92
CA SER A 18 7.36 -9.08 31.27
C SER A 18 7.78 -8.23 30.07
N PHE A 19 7.83 -8.84 28.89
CA PHE A 19 7.67 -8.10 27.65
C PHE A 19 6.19 -7.69 27.54
N SER A 20 5.96 -6.41 27.26
CA SER A 20 4.64 -5.84 27.00
C SER A 20 3.89 -6.64 25.93
N GLY A 21 2.67 -7.09 26.23
CA GLY A 21 1.89 -7.99 25.38
C GLY A 21 1.51 -7.40 24.02
N GLU A 22 1.97 -8.06 22.96
CA GLU A 22 1.45 -7.96 21.59
C GLU A 22 0.53 -9.18 21.25
N ASP A 23 -0.25 -9.05 20.18
CA ASP A 23 -1.51 -9.72 19.86
C ASP A 23 -1.46 -11.23 19.49
N SER A 24 -1.48 -12.13 20.48
CA SER A 24 -1.56 -13.58 20.23
C SER A 24 -2.75 -14.03 19.34
N PHE A 25 -2.47 -14.74 18.24
CA PHE A 25 -3.43 -15.53 17.47
C PHE A 25 -3.78 -16.85 18.18
N ILE A 26 -4.87 -17.51 17.78
CA ILE A 26 -5.22 -18.85 18.23
C ILE A 26 -4.43 -19.86 17.39
N HIS A 27 -3.71 -20.78 18.04
CA HIS A 27 -2.92 -21.83 17.40
C HIS A 27 -3.15 -23.21 18.06
N PRO A 28 -3.24 -24.31 17.27
CA PRO A 28 -3.43 -24.27 15.83
C PRO A 28 -4.77 -23.57 15.52
N GLY A 29 -4.81 -22.72 14.49
CA GLY A 29 -5.99 -21.90 14.22
C GLY A 29 -6.19 -21.50 12.75
N LEU A 30 -5.60 -22.28 11.84
CA LEU A 30 -5.89 -22.18 10.42
C LEU A 30 -7.18 -22.95 10.07
N LEU A 31 -7.11 -24.02 9.28
CA LEU A 31 -8.29 -24.83 8.98
C LEU A 31 -8.75 -25.71 10.14
N HIS A 32 -7.83 -26.06 11.03
CA HIS A 32 -8.10 -26.98 12.14
C HIS A 32 -7.59 -26.35 13.42
N ASN A 33 -8.45 -26.26 14.42
CA ASN A 33 -8.06 -25.94 15.78
C ASN A 33 -7.96 -27.21 16.65
N GLU A 34 -7.51 -27.07 17.90
CA GLU A 34 -7.34 -28.19 18.82
C GLU A 34 -8.61 -29.04 18.98
N THR A 35 -9.79 -28.39 19.09
CA THR A 35 -11.07 -29.09 19.22
C THR A 35 -11.46 -29.86 17.95
N ASP A 36 -11.09 -29.36 16.76
CA ASP A 36 -11.29 -30.07 15.50
C ASP A 36 -10.37 -31.30 15.42
N ILE A 37 -9.10 -31.16 15.82
CA ILE A 37 -8.13 -32.28 15.84
C ILE A 37 -8.57 -33.36 16.82
N GLN A 38 -8.99 -32.99 18.02
CA GLN A 38 -9.50 -33.93 19.02
C GLN A 38 -10.74 -34.66 18.50
N ARG A 39 -11.70 -33.95 17.91
CA ARG A 39 -12.91 -34.57 17.31
C ARG A 39 -12.55 -35.58 16.23
N MET A 40 -11.57 -35.27 15.37
CA MET A 40 -11.10 -36.21 14.34
C MET A 40 -10.43 -37.44 14.96
N ARG A 41 -9.53 -37.24 15.93
CA ARG A 41 -8.81 -38.32 16.62
C ARG A 41 -9.79 -39.27 17.30
N GLU A 42 -10.73 -38.76 18.08
CA GLU A 42 -11.72 -39.55 18.80
C GLU A 42 -12.56 -40.41 17.84
N ALA A 43 -13.05 -39.83 16.74
CA ALA A 43 -13.86 -40.58 15.78
C ALA A 43 -13.06 -41.68 15.06
N VAL A 44 -11.80 -41.40 14.73
CA VAL A 44 -10.91 -42.37 14.07
C VAL A 44 -10.47 -43.48 15.01
N THR A 45 -10.09 -43.17 16.26
CA THR A 45 -9.76 -44.19 17.28
C THR A 45 -10.92 -45.12 17.55
N ASN A 46 -12.16 -44.61 17.46
CA ASN A 46 -13.35 -45.39 17.69
C ASN A 46 -13.86 -46.15 16.46
N GLU A 47 -13.34 -45.85 15.25
CA GLU A 47 -13.71 -46.46 13.97
C GLU A 47 -15.21 -46.33 13.61
N ARG A 48 -15.84 -45.17 13.89
CA ARG A 48 -17.30 -44.99 13.67
C ARG A 48 -17.65 -43.63 13.10
N GLY A 49 -18.77 -43.60 12.37
CA GLY A 49 -19.43 -42.38 11.93
C GLY A 49 -18.78 -41.73 10.70
N ALA A 50 -19.36 -40.61 10.27
CA ALA A 50 -18.99 -39.97 9.00
C ALA A 50 -17.53 -39.51 8.97
N ILE A 51 -16.97 -39.07 10.10
CA ILE A 51 -15.55 -38.68 10.17
C ILE A 51 -14.64 -39.86 9.84
N TYR A 52 -14.91 -41.06 10.39
CA TYR A 52 -14.13 -42.26 10.07
C TYR A 52 -14.29 -42.68 8.60
N GLU A 53 -15.50 -42.55 8.03
CA GLU A 53 -15.71 -42.75 6.59
C GLU A 53 -14.88 -41.77 5.74
N GLY A 54 -14.79 -40.50 6.15
CA GLY A 54 -13.90 -39.51 5.53
C GLY A 54 -12.42 -39.84 5.72
N PHE A 55 -12.04 -40.42 6.86
CA PHE A 55 -10.66 -40.84 7.12
C PHE A 55 -10.20 -41.96 6.20
N LYS A 56 -11.09 -42.89 5.80
CA LYS A 56 -10.77 -43.92 4.80
C LYS A 56 -10.34 -43.32 3.46
N ALA A 57 -10.96 -42.22 3.02
CA ALA A 57 -10.54 -41.51 1.81
C ALA A 57 -9.13 -40.88 1.94
N LEU A 58 -8.72 -40.47 3.15
CA LEU A 58 -7.35 -40.04 3.43
C LEU A 58 -6.39 -41.24 3.42
N LEU A 59 -6.77 -42.38 4.01
CA LEU A 59 -5.96 -43.60 4.02
C LEU A 59 -5.68 -44.12 2.61
N GLU A 60 -6.63 -44.00 1.68
CA GLU A 60 -6.49 -44.45 0.29
C GLU A 60 -5.56 -43.56 -0.55
N SER A 61 -5.32 -42.31 -0.13
CA SER A 61 -4.50 -41.37 -0.89
C SER A 61 -3.02 -41.78 -0.92
N ASP A 62 -2.42 -41.81 -2.11
CA ASP A 62 -0.98 -42.02 -2.28
C ASP A 62 -0.13 -40.90 -1.64
N TYR A 63 -0.72 -39.73 -1.41
CA TYR A 63 -0.06 -38.56 -0.84
C TYR A 63 -0.05 -38.58 0.69
N SER A 64 -0.87 -39.42 1.33
CA SER A 64 -0.93 -39.54 2.79
C SER A 64 0.05 -40.57 3.35
N LYS A 65 0.74 -41.33 2.48
CA LYS A 65 1.64 -42.41 2.89
C LYS A 65 2.95 -41.86 3.47
N ALA A 66 3.40 -42.44 4.58
CA ALA A 66 4.64 -42.04 5.26
C ALA A 66 5.90 -42.34 4.43
N ASP A 67 5.81 -43.24 3.44
CA ASP A 67 6.88 -43.58 2.51
C ASP A 67 6.81 -42.79 1.18
N TYR A 68 5.90 -41.82 1.07
CA TYR A 68 5.79 -40.91 -0.08
C TYR A 68 7.16 -40.36 -0.49
N LYS A 69 7.44 -40.43 -1.80
CA LYS A 69 8.69 -39.96 -2.39
C LYS A 69 8.50 -38.51 -2.86
N MET A 70 9.19 -37.60 -2.18
CA MET A 70 9.22 -36.18 -2.53
C MET A 70 9.70 -35.99 -3.98
N ARG A 71 9.08 -35.04 -4.69
CA ARG A 71 9.36 -34.78 -6.11
C ARG A 71 10.20 -33.52 -6.35
N GLY A 72 10.26 -32.61 -5.38
CA GLY A 72 11.17 -31.46 -5.33
C GLY A 72 12.36 -31.67 -4.38
N PRO A 73 12.93 -30.59 -3.80
CA PRO A 73 12.54 -29.20 -3.92
C PRO A 73 13.21 -28.48 -5.11
N PHE A 74 12.72 -27.30 -5.49
CA PHE A 74 13.30 -26.47 -6.57
C PHE A 74 13.36 -24.99 -6.17
N PRO A 75 14.34 -24.21 -6.67
CA PRO A 75 14.48 -22.79 -6.37
C PRO A 75 13.39 -21.92 -7.01
N GLU A 76 12.75 -22.40 -8.06
CA GLU A 76 11.66 -21.72 -8.76
C GLU A 76 10.62 -22.75 -9.23
N TRP A 77 9.36 -22.39 -9.07
CA TRP A 77 8.27 -23.04 -9.78
C TRP A 77 7.29 -21.98 -10.28
N GLY A 78 6.56 -22.25 -11.35
CA GLY A 78 5.71 -21.25 -11.99
C GLY A 78 4.60 -21.87 -12.82
N ARG A 79 3.52 -21.12 -13.00
CA ARG A 79 2.34 -21.57 -13.77
C ARG A 79 2.04 -20.58 -14.88
N ALA A 80 1.89 -21.10 -16.11
CA ALA A 80 1.79 -20.30 -17.34
C ALA A 80 2.91 -19.24 -17.49
N PRO A 81 4.15 -19.65 -17.84
CA PRO A 81 4.56 -20.99 -18.28
C PRO A 81 4.68 -21.99 -17.13
N ASN A 82 4.45 -23.27 -17.41
CA ASN A 82 4.54 -24.32 -16.39
C ASN A 82 6.01 -24.68 -16.15
N ILE A 83 6.49 -24.40 -14.93
CA ILE A 83 7.82 -24.73 -14.43
C ILE A 83 7.61 -25.54 -13.15
N ARG A 84 7.94 -26.84 -13.18
CA ARG A 84 7.88 -27.75 -12.01
C ARG A 84 6.52 -27.79 -11.28
N THR A 85 5.45 -27.54 -12.03
CA THR A 85 4.09 -27.41 -11.45
C THR A 85 3.58 -28.70 -10.83
N GLY A 86 3.84 -29.85 -11.44
CA GLY A 86 3.35 -31.13 -10.93
C GLY A 86 4.03 -31.51 -9.62
N GLU A 87 5.34 -31.28 -9.53
CA GLU A 87 6.17 -31.59 -8.38
C GLU A 87 5.75 -30.77 -7.15
N ALA A 88 5.65 -29.45 -7.29
CA ALA A 88 5.21 -28.57 -6.20
C ALA A 88 3.78 -28.87 -5.73
N GLN A 89 2.87 -29.18 -6.66
CA GLN A 89 1.49 -29.53 -6.34
C GLN A 89 1.38 -30.83 -5.55
N SER A 90 2.15 -31.84 -5.95
CA SER A 90 2.21 -33.14 -5.30
C SER A 90 2.81 -33.05 -3.89
N ASP A 91 3.93 -32.35 -3.73
CA ASP A 91 4.60 -32.22 -2.42
C ASP A 91 3.81 -31.32 -1.44
N ALA A 92 3.16 -30.26 -1.93
CA ALA A 92 2.24 -29.45 -1.12
C ALA A 92 1.05 -30.27 -0.62
N ARG A 93 0.53 -31.19 -1.44
CA ARG A 93 -0.55 -32.11 -1.06
C ARG A 93 -0.05 -33.14 -0.05
N ALA A 94 1.10 -33.77 -0.31
CA ALA A 94 1.67 -34.80 0.56
C ALA A 94 2.05 -34.28 1.94
N SER A 95 2.60 -33.06 2.03
CA SER A 95 2.91 -32.42 3.32
C SER A 95 1.64 -32.21 4.15
N TYR A 96 0.57 -31.64 3.59
CA TYR A 96 -0.69 -31.44 4.30
C TYR A 96 -1.36 -32.76 4.72
N GLU A 97 -1.45 -33.74 3.82
CA GLU A 97 -2.09 -35.02 4.12
C GLU A 97 -1.31 -35.82 5.17
N ASN A 98 0.03 -35.82 5.13
CA ASN A 98 0.84 -36.43 6.19
C ASN A 98 0.74 -35.65 7.52
N ALA A 99 0.64 -34.33 7.50
CA ALA A 99 0.41 -33.55 8.73
C ALA A 99 -0.94 -33.90 9.38
N LEU A 100 -1.99 -34.08 8.58
CA LEU A 100 -3.29 -34.57 9.06
C LEU A 100 -3.19 -36.00 9.61
N MET A 101 -2.52 -36.92 8.89
CA MET A 101 -2.29 -38.28 9.38
C MET A 101 -1.60 -38.27 10.75
N TRP A 102 -0.58 -37.44 10.93
CA TRP A 102 0.07 -37.22 12.23
C TRP A 102 -0.93 -36.75 13.29
N ALA A 103 -1.62 -35.63 13.04
CA ALA A 103 -2.51 -35.01 14.01
C ALA A 103 -3.63 -35.96 14.46
N ILE A 104 -4.14 -36.78 13.54
CA ILE A 104 -5.24 -37.72 13.79
C ILE A 104 -4.74 -38.99 14.49
N THR A 105 -3.65 -39.60 14.01
CA THR A 105 -3.24 -40.95 14.43
C THR A 105 -2.13 -40.99 15.48
N GLY A 106 -1.39 -39.88 15.68
CA GLY A 106 -0.21 -39.84 16.56
C GLY A 106 1.02 -40.61 16.04
N LYS A 107 0.98 -41.09 14.79
CA LYS A 107 2.05 -41.86 14.16
C LYS A 107 3.19 -40.96 13.66
N LYS A 108 4.33 -41.01 14.35
CA LYS A 108 5.49 -40.10 14.14
C LYS A 108 6.08 -40.16 12.73
N GLU A 109 5.90 -41.25 12.00
CA GLU A 109 6.38 -41.39 10.63
C GLU A 109 5.76 -40.40 9.65
N HIS A 110 4.48 -40.04 9.87
CA HIS A 110 3.79 -39.05 9.05
C HIS A 110 4.25 -37.62 9.39
N ALA A 111 4.48 -37.32 10.67
CA ALA A 111 5.08 -36.04 11.08
C ALA A 111 6.44 -35.85 10.42
N ARG A 112 7.32 -36.85 10.54
CA ARG A 112 8.66 -36.83 9.92
C ARG A 112 8.59 -36.65 8.40
N LYS A 113 7.67 -37.32 7.70
CA LYS A 113 7.51 -37.14 6.25
C LYS A 113 7.06 -35.72 5.89
N SER A 114 6.12 -35.15 6.63
CA SER A 114 5.67 -33.77 6.37
C SER A 114 6.76 -32.74 6.67
N ILE A 115 7.49 -32.90 7.79
CA ILE A 115 8.64 -32.07 8.17
C ILE A 115 9.75 -32.15 7.10
N GLU A 116 10.09 -33.35 6.62
CA GLU A 116 11.06 -33.57 5.54
C GLU A 116 10.73 -32.73 4.30
N ILE A 117 9.47 -32.78 3.86
CA ILE A 117 9.01 -32.04 2.68
C ILE A 117 9.09 -30.52 2.93
N ILE A 118 8.53 -30.02 4.04
CA ILE A 118 8.49 -28.58 4.31
C ILE A 118 9.90 -28.01 4.47
N ASN A 119 10.76 -28.68 5.23
CA ASN A 119 12.14 -28.22 5.43
C ASN A 119 12.94 -28.19 4.12
N ALA A 120 12.77 -29.20 3.26
CA ALA A 120 13.43 -29.24 1.96
C ALA A 120 12.98 -28.08 1.05
N TRP A 121 11.67 -27.82 0.98
CA TRP A 121 11.13 -26.71 0.19
C TRP A 121 11.51 -25.35 0.75
N ALA A 122 11.46 -25.16 2.08
CA ALA A 122 11.88 -23.94 2.75
C ALA A 122 13.37 -23.63 2.55
N GLY A 123 14.22 -24.66 2.45
CA GLY A 123 15.63 -24.52 2.14
C GLY A 123 15.93 -24.14 0.68
N SER A 124 15.01 -24.41 -0.26
CA SER A 124 15.29 -24.31 -1.70
C SER A 124 14.52 -23.19 -2.41
N LEU A 125 13.19 -23.16 -2.27
CA LEU A 125 12.32 -22.31 -3.09
C LEU A 125 12.51 -20.83 -2.78
N LYS A 126 12.74 -20.03 -3.83
CA LYS A 126 12.99 -18.58 -3.72
C LYS A 126 11.87 -17.72 -4.28
N LYS A 127 11.07 -18.21 -5.22
CA LYS A 127 9.97 -17.44 -5.84
C LYS A 127 8.95 -18.32 -6.56
N VAL A 128 7.71 -17.84 -6.64
CA VAL A 128 6.65 -18.40 -7.50
C VAL A 128 6.43 -17.48 -8.70
N THR A 129 6.54 -18.02 -9.92
CA THR A 129 6.51 -17.23 -11.17
C THR A 129 5.36 -17.60 -12.11
N GLY A 130 5.31 -16.93 -13.25
CA GLY A 130 4.29 -17.14 -14.27
C GLY A 130 3.02 -16.31 -14.04
N ILE A 131 2.21 -16.18 -15.08
CA ILE A 131 1.03 -15.32 -15.00
C ILE A 131 -0.01 -15.89 -14.07
N ASP A 132 -0.16 -17.21 -14.02
CA ASP A 132 -1.02 -17.93 -13.07
C ASP A 132 -0.35 -18.10 -11.69
N GLY A 133 0.79 -17.44 -11.46
CA GLY A 133 1.56 -17.53 -10.22
C GLY A 133 0.74 -17.15 -8.98
N VAL A 134 -0.19 -16.18 -9.08
CA VAL A 134 -1.07 -15.79 -7.96
C VAL A 134 -2.00 -16.93 -7.56
N LEU A 135 -2.63 -17.59 -8.55
CA LEU A 135 -3.50 -18.74 -8.31
C LEU A 135 -2.71 -19.93 -7.75
N ALA A 136 -1.53 -20.18 -8.33
CA ALA A 136 -0.62 -21.24 -7.90
C ALA A 136 -0.12 -21.04 -6.46
N ALA A 137 0.43 -19.86 -6.15
CA ALA A 137 0.84 -19.51 -4.80
C ALA A 137 -0.33 -19.59 -3.81
N GLY A 138 -1.51 -19.12 -4.22
CA GLY A 138 -2.74 -19.11 -3.42
C GLY A 138 -3.39 -20.49 -3.16
N ILE A 139 -2.97 -21.54 -3.86
CA ILE A 139 -3.48 -22.91 -3.64
C ILE A 139 -2.43 -23.78 -2.98
N GLN A 140 -1.20 -23.78 -3.51
CA GLN A 140 -0.13 -24.65 -3.01
C GLN A 140 0.48 -24.10 -1.72
N GLY A 141 0.71 -22.77 -1.65
CA GLY A 141 1.17 -22.13 -0.42
C GLY A 141 0.21 -22.36 0.74
N PHE A 142 -1.11 -22.37 0.45
CA PHE A 142 -2.15 -22.67 1.43
C PHE A 142 -2.03 -24.06 2.08
N LYS A 143 -1.64 -25.07 1.30
CA LYS A 143 -1.46 -26.44 1.84
C LYS A 143 -0.20 -26.53 2.69
N PHE A 144 0.90 -25.94 2.24
CA PHE A 144 2.14 -25.88 3.00
C PHE A 144 1.96 -25.19 4.35
N VAL A 145 1.30 -24.03 4.40
CA VAL A 145 1.11 -23.29 5.65
C VAL A 145 0.17 -24.02 6.62
N ASN A 146 -0.87 -24.71 6.13
CA ASN A 146 -1.70 -25.56 6.98
C ASN A 146 -0.93 -26.77 7.52
N ALA A 147 -0.03 -27.37 6.73
CA ALA A 147 0.83 -28.45 7.19
C ALA A 147 1.81 -27.96 8.28
N ALA A 148 2.45 -26.81 8.04
CA ALA A 148 3.37 -26.17 8.98
C ALA A 148 2.68 -25.83 10.31
N GLU A 149 1.51 -25.22 10.26
CA GLU A 149 0.69 -24.89 11.44
C GLU A 149 0.41 -26.13 12.30
N ILE A 150 -0.07 -27.22 11.67
CA ILE A 150 -0.34 -28.47 12.37
C ILE A 150 0.94 -28.98 13.04
N LEU A 151 2.04 -29.07 12.29
CA LEU A 151 3.29 -29.63 12.81
C LEU A 151 3.84 -28.82 13.99
N ARG A 152 3.89 -27.49 13.88
CA ARG A 152 4.45 -26.63 14.92
C ARG A 152 3.66 -26.69 16.22
N HIS A 153 2.32 -26.77 16.12
CA HIS A 153 1.44 -26.64 17.28
C HIS A 153 0.84 -27.95 17.81
N THR A 154 1.28 -29.12 17.31
CA THR A 154 0.78 -30.44 17.78
C THR A 154 1.88 -31.36 18.33
N ASN A 155 2.98 -30.80 18.85
CA ASN A 155 4.10 -31.55 19.41
C ASN A 155 4.64 -32.63 18.45
N SER A 156 4.76 -32.29 17.16
CA SER A 156 5.22 -33.21 16.10
C SER A 156 6.71 -33.58 16.19
N GLY A 157 7.46 -32.86 17.02
CA GLY A 157 8.92 -32.92 17.06
C GLY A 157 9.60 -32.06 15.98
N TRP A 158 8.87 -31.18 15.29
CA TRP A 158 9.47 -30.19 14.39
C TRP A 158 10.26 -29.15 15.19
N PRO A 159 11.58 -28.98 14.97
CA PRO A 159 12.37 -28.00 15.71
C PRO A 159 11.88 -26.57 15.49
N GLU A 160 11.85 -25.76 16.55
CA GLU A 160 11.37 -24.37 16.46
C GLU A 160 12.22 -23.53 15.50
N GLU A 161 13.54 -23.74 15.46
CA GLU A 161 14.45 -23.07 14.52
C GLU A 161 14.09 -23.35 13.04
N ASP A 162 13.60 -24.56 12.75
CA ASP A 162 13.12 -24.93 11.43
C ASP A 162 11.77 -24.28 11.11
N ALA A 163 10.88 -24.19 12.10
CA ALA A 163 9.59 -23.52 11.98
C ALA A 163 9.74 -22.01 11.73
N GLU A 164 10.66 -21.34 12.43
CA GLU A 164 11.03 -19.93 12.22
C GLU A 164 11.68 -19.68 10.84
N ARG A 165 12.44 -20.66 10.33
CA ARG A 165 12.94 -20.60 8.95
C ARG A 165 11.79 -20.74 7.94
N CYS A 166 10.81 -21.57 8.24
CA CYS A 166 9.59 -21.72 7.42
C CYS A 166 8.74 -20.44 7.41
N GLU A 167 8.65 -19.70 8.52
CA GLU A 167 7.99 -18.38 8.56
C GLU A 167 8.63 -17.41 7.56
N LYS A 168 9.96 -17.27 7.63
CA LYS A 168 10.73 -16.41 6.70
C LYS A 168 10.52 -16.84 5.26
N TRP A 169 10.50 -18.15 5.01
CA TRP A 169 10.23 -18.71 3.69
C TRP A 169 8.85 -18.32 3.13
N PHE A 170 7.78 -18.30 3.94
CA PHE A 170 6.48 -17.84 3.48
C PHE A 170 6.50 -16.35 3.08
N MET A 171 7.16 -15.51 3.88
CA MET A 171 7.25 -14.08 3.61
C MET A 171 8.14 -13.74 2.42
N ASP A 172 9.20 -14.52 2.18
CA ASP A 172 10.19 -14.23 1.13
C ASP A 172 9.84 -14.88 -0.22
N ALA A 173 9.32 -16.12 -0.22
CA ALA A 173 9.13 -16.90 -1.45
C ALA A 173 7.67 -16.94 -1.96
N TRP A 174 6.68 -16.80 -1.06
CA TRP A 174 5.26 -16.98 -1.39
C TRP A 174 4.47 -15.67 -1.36
N HIS A 175 4.56 -14.92 -0.27
CA HIS A 175 3.80 -13.69 -0.06
C HIS A 175 3.99 -12.64 -1.19
N PRO A 176 5.21 -12.39 -1.73
CA PRO A 176 5.39 -11.36 -2.77
C PRO A 176 4.57 -11.61 -4.04
N THR A 177 4.25 -12.86 -4.35
CA THR A 177 3.41 -13.21 -5.51
C THR A 177 1.93 -12.89 -5.28
N ILE A 178 1.46 -12.88 -4.02
CA ILE A 178 0.04 -12.76 -3.64
C ILE A 178 -0.31 -11.48 -2.85
N GLU A 179 0.67 -10.70 -2.41
CA GLU A 179 0.51 -9.50 -1.56
C GLU A 179 -0.42 -8.43 -2.20
N HIS A 180 -0.50 -8.42 -3.52
CA HIS A 180 -1.27 -7.45 -4.29
C HIS A 180 -2.50 -8.03 -4.97
N TYR A 181 -2.87 -9.28 -4.63
CA TYR A 181 -3.96 -10.00 -5.26
C TYR A 181 -3.82 -10.02 -6.81
N ALA A 182 -4.83 -10.57 -7.48
CA ALA A 182 -4.95 -10.64 -8.93
C ALA A 182 -6.02 -9.68 -9.47
N TYR A 183 -5.89 -8.37 -9.24
CA TYR A 183 -6.79 -7.33 -9.79
C TYR A 183 -6.96 -7.32 -11.32
N PHE A 184 -6.18 -8.14 -12.03
CA PHE A 184 -6.21 -8.29 -13.48
C PHE A 184 -6.97 -9.55 -13.96
N ALA A 185 -7.44 -10.39 -13.02
CA ALA A 185 -8.01 -11.71 -13.28
C ALA A 185 -9.40 -11.87 -12.64
N ASN A 186 -10.00 -13.04 -12.86
CA ASN A 186 -11.28 -13.39 -12.27
C ASN A 186 -11.17 -13.66 -10.76
N GLY A 187 -12.32 -13.62 -10.07
CA GLY A 187 -12.39 -13.67 -8.61
C GLY A 187 -11.73 -14.90 -7.98
N ASN A 188 -11.73 -16.06 -8.65
CA ASN A 188 -11.14 -17.28 -8.08
C ASN A 188 -9.63 -17.18 -7.79
N TRP A 189 -8.90 -16.35 -8.55
CA TRP A 189 -7.47 -16.11 -8.32
C TRP A 189 -7.23 -15.29 -7.05
N GLU A 190 -8.09 -14.29 -6.85
CA GLU A 190 -8.02 -13.41 -5.70
C GLU A 190 -8.49 -14.10 -4.42
N THR A 191 -9.46 -15.01 -4.49
CA THR A 191 -9.84 -15.85 -3.34
C THR A 191 -8.74 -16.84 -2.95
N ALA A 192 -7.93 -17.31 -3.91
CA ALA A 192 -6.76 -18.15 -3.63
C ALA A 192 -5.70 -17.35 -2.85
N ALA A 193 -5.39 -16.13 -3.31
CA ALA A 193 -4.51 -15.21 -2.59
C ALA A 193 -5.08 -14.86 -1.20
N LEU A 194 -6.39 -14.61 -1.10
CA LEU A 194 -7.08 -14.24 0.14
C LEU A 194 -6.91 -15.28 1.25
N GLN A 195 -7.24 -16.55 1.00
CA GLN A 195 -7.10 -17.60 2.02
C GLN A 195 -5.64 -17.80 2.44
N THR A 196 -4.70 -17.63 1.51
CA THR A 196 -3.28 -17.89 1.76
C THR A 196 -2.63 -16.74 2.50
N ASN A 197 -2.94 -15.49 2.15
CA ASN A 197 -2.52 -14.31 2.92
C ASN A 197 -3.02 -14.40 4.36
N MET A 198 -4.27 -14.83 4.57
CA MET A 198 -4.81 -14.98 5.92
C MET A 198 -4.07 -16.07 6.71
N ALA A 199 -3.76 -17.18 6.05
CA ALA A 199 -3.05 -18.28 6.68
C ALA A 199 -1.58 -17.93 7.02
N ILE A 200 -0.87 -17.29 6.09
CA ILE A 200 0.49 -16.78 6.32
C ILE A 200 0.48 -15.76 7.46
N ALA A 201 -0.50 -14.85 7.49
CA ALA A 201 -0.60 -13.84 8.54
C ALA A 201 -0.72 -14.47 9.94
N ILE A 202 -1.51 -15.52 10.10
CA ILE A 202 -1.65 -16.22 11.38
C ILE A 202 -0.37 -16.99 11.71
N TYR A 203 0.12 -17.84 10.80
CA TYR A 203 1.32 -18.65 11.03
C TYR A 203 2.57 -17.81 11.37
N CYS A 204 2.74 -16.67 10.69
CA CYS A 204 3.85 -15.73 10.93
C CYS A 204 3.54 -14.69 12.01
N SER A 205 2.42 -14.79 12.74
CA SER A 205 2.00 -13.83 13.76
C SER A 205 1.91 -12.36 13.29
N ASP A 206 1.60 -12.11 12.02
CA ASP A 206 1.42 -10.78 11.44
C ASP A 206 -0.04 -10.29 11.53
N ARG A 207 -0.36 -9.61 12.63
CA ARG A 207 -1.69 -8.99 12.85
C ARG A 207 -2.05 -7.97 11.77
N LYS A 208 -1.09 -7.20 11.26
CA LYS A 208 -1.36 -6.15 10.26
C LYS A 208 -1.76 -6.77 8.93
N LEU A 209 -1.07 -7.83 8.51
CA LEU A 209 -1.43 -8.59 7.31
C LEU A 209 -2.82 -9.23 7.46
N PHE A 210 -3.11 -9.86 8.61
CA PHE A 210 -4.43 -10.46 8.86
C PHE A 210 -5.55 -9.42 8.73
N GLU A 211 -5.40 -8.27 9.38
CA GLU A 211 -6.39 -7.19 9.37
C GLU A 211 -6.59 -6.58 7.98
N SER A 212 -5.50 -6.36 7.24
CA SER A 212 -5.59 -5.91 5.85
C SER A 212 -6.28 -6.93 4.94
N THR A 213 -6.11 -8.22 5.24
CA THR A 213 -6.68 -9.35 4.49
C THR A 213 -8.18 -9.50 4.78
N VAL A 214 -8.61 -9.44 6.05
CA VAL A 214 -10.04 -9.40 6.41
C VAL A 214 -10.71 -8.17 5.82
N ARG A 215 -10.05 -7.00 5.86
CA ARG A 215 -10.56 -5.77 5.23
C ARG A 215 -10.71 -5.91 3.72
N TYR A 216 -9.78 -6.60 3.05
CA TYR A 216 -9.94 -6.93 1.63
C TYR A 216 -11.13 -7.87 1.39
N ALA A 217 -11.33 -8.89 2.23
CA ALA A 217 -12.47 -9.81 2.08
C ALA A 217 -13.81 -9.05 2.03
N VAL A 218 -13.99 -8.04 2.88
CA VAL A 218 -15.25 -7.31 3.03
C VAL A 218 -15.37 -6.04 2.20
N ASN A 219 -14.26 -5.41 1.82
CA ASN A 219 -14.23 -4.11 1.13
C ASN A 219 -13.05 -4.00 0.12
N GLY A 220 -12.61 -5.12 -0.45
CA GLY A 220 -11.55 -5.19 -1.45
C GLY A 220 -11.97 -4.67 -2.81
N ALA A 221 -11.01 -4.09 -3.55
CA ALA A 221 -11.26 -3.46 -4.85
C ALA A 221 -11.47 -4.47 -6.01
N GLY A 222 -11.00 -5.70 -5.84
CA GLY A 222 -10.96 -6.75 -6.87
C GLY A 222 -12.17 -7.68 -6.84
N ASN A 223 -12.25 -8.54 -7.85
CA ASN A 223 -13.26 -9.59 -8.04
C ASN A 223 -13.25 -10.65 -6.91
N GLY A 224 -12.18 -10.79 -6.12
CA GLY A 224 -12.10 -11.78 -5.05
C GLY A 224 -12.66 -11.37 -3.68
N SER A 225 -13.06 -10.10 -3.50
CA SER A 225 -13.78 -9.71 -2.29
C SER A 225 -15.17 -10.35 -2.28
N ILE A 226 -15.77 -10.58 -1.11
CA ILE A 226 -17.07 -11.26 -0.97
C ILE A 226 -18.15 -10.60 -1.86
N ASN A 227 -18.19 -9.27 -1.87
CA ASN A 227 -19.18 -8.51 -2.63
C ASN A 227 -18.96 -8.53 -4.15
N HIS A 228 -17.73 -8.78 -4.61
CA HIS A 228 -17.41 -8.81 -6.04
C HIS A 228 -17.27 -10.23 -6.59
N LEU A 229 -17.08 -11.23 -5.73
CA LEU A 229 -17.18 -12.63 -6.11
C LEU A 229 -18.64 -13.05 -6.18
N ILE A 230 -19.46 -12.65 -5.20
CA ILE A 230 -20.89 -12.98 -5.12
C ILE A 230 -21.67 -11.70 -5.39
N VAL A 231 -21.77 -11.37 -6.68
CA VAL A 231 -22.07 -10.03 -7.20
C VAL A 231 -23.49 -9.56 -6.90
N TYR A 232 -24.45 -10.49 -6.76
CA TYR A 232 -25.84 -10.17 -6.50
C TYR A 232 -26.36 -10.82 -5.21
N PRO A 233 -27.36 -10.21 -4.54
CA PRO A 233 -28.04 -10.82 -3.39
C PRO A 233 -28.66 -12.20 -3.68
N SER A 234 -28.88 -12.56 -4.94
CA SER A 234 -29.34 -13.90 -5.34
C SER A 234 -28.33 -15.01 -5.03
N GLY A 235 -27.04 -14.67 -4.84
CA GLY A 235 -25.96 -15.64 -4.71
C GLY A 235 -25.18 -15.89 -6.00
N GLN A 236 -25.52 -15.21 -7.11
CA GLN A 236 -24.79 -15.38 -8.36
C GLN A 236 -23.29 -15.07 -8.18
N CYS A 237 -22.44 -16.02 -8.57
CA CYS A 237 -21.00 -15.87 -8.56
C CYS A 237 -20.52 -15.18 -9.86
N GLN A 238 -19.48 -14.36 -9.77
CA GLN A 238 -18.86 -13.67 -10.89
C GLN A 238 -18.42 -14.63 -12.01
N GLU A 239 -18.03 -15.85 -11.63
CA GLU A 239 -17.52 -16.90 -12.52
C GLU A 239 -18.60 -17.71 -13.24
N THR A 240 -19.86 -17.54 -12.84
CA THR A 240 -21.00 -18.38 -13.25
C THR A 240 -21.23 -18.41 -14.77
N THR A 241 -20.81 -17.39 -15.50
CA THR A 241 -20.89 -17.34 -16.97
C THR A 241 -19.73 -18.04 -17.67
N ARG A 242 -18.60 -18.30 -16.99
CA ARG A 242 -17.47 -19.04 -17.59
C ARG A 242 -17.70 -20.54 -17.52
N ALA A 243 -17.75 -21.09 -16.31
CA ALA A 243 -18.04 -22.50 -16.04
C ALA A 243 -18.33 -22.72 -14.56
N GLN A 244 -19.15 -23.74 -14.25
CA GLN A 244 -19.55 -24.03 -12.87
C GLN A 244 -18.38 -24.50 -12.00
N HIS A 245 -17.36 -25.14 -12.57
CA HIS A 245 -16.16 -25.53 -11.81
C HIS A 245 -15.32 -24.33 -11.38
N TYR A 246 -15.34 -23.20 -12.10
CA TYR A 246 -14.66 -21.97 -11.69
C TYR A 246 -15.42 -21.23 -10.60
N ALA A 247 -16.76 -21.23 -10.65
CA ALA A 247 -17.58 -20.73 -9.57
C ALA A 247 -17.34 -21.52 -8.27
N GLN A 248 -17.32 -22.85 -8.36
CA GLN A 248 -16.97 -23.73 -7.24
C GLN A 248 -15.54 -23.48 -6.75
N LEU A 249 -14.57 -23.21 -7.64
CA LEU A 249 -13.22 -22.84 -7.23
C LEU A 249 -13.20 -21.59 -6.36
N GLY A 250 -13.78 -20.48 -6.83
CA GLY A 250 -13.83 -19.25 -6.04
C GLY A 250 -14.53 -19.43 -4.69
N LEU A 251 -15.69 -20.10 -4.68
CA LEU A 251 -16.48 -20.33 -3.46
C LEU A 251 -15.76 -21.23 -2.46
N GLY A 252 -15.13 -22.32 -2.91
CA GLY A 252 -14.40 -23.25 -2.05
C GLY A 252 -13.22 -22.60 -1.35
N LEU A 253 -12.44 -21.79 -2.08
CA LEU A 253 -11.30 -21.04 -1.55
C LEU A 253 -11.76 -19.94 -0.59
N LEU A 254 -12.84 -19.22 -0.92
CA LEU A 254 -13.45 -18.24 -0.02
C LEU A 254 -13.99 -18.90 1.27
N GLY A 255 -14.57 -20.09 1.17
CA GLY A 255 -14.95 -20.89 2.33
C GLY A 255 -13.75 -21.32 3.18
N GLY A 256 -12.58 -21.52 2.58
CA GLY A 256 -11.30 -21.69 3.28
C GLY A 256 -10.93 -20.47 4.11
N ALA A 257 -10.93 -19.28 3.49
CA ALA A 257 -10.66 -18.02 4.20
C ALA A 257 -11.67 -17.76 5.34
N ALA A 258 -12.95 -18.05 5.12
CA ALA A 258 -13.98 -17.83 6.13
C ALA A 258 -13.82 -18.75 7.35
N GLU A 259 -13.40 -20.00 7.17
CA GLU A 259 -13.14 -20.93 8.29
C GLU A 259 -11.92 -20.52 9.12
N ILE A 260 -10.86 -20.04 8.46
CA ILE A 260 -9.67 -19.51 9.17
C ILE A 260 -10.05 -18.28 9.98
N ALA A 261 -10.79 -17.34 9.39
CA ALA A 261 -11.29 -16.17 10.11
C ALA A 261 -12.17 -16.59 11.28
N TRP A 262 -13.05 -17.59 11.07
CA TRP A 262 -13.90 -18.14 12.13
C TRP A 262 -13.05 -18.64 13.29
N ASN A 263 -12.00 -19.42 13.04
CA ASN A 263 -11.11 -19.94 14.08
C ASN A 263 -10.36 -18.84 14.85
N GLN A 264 -10.25 -17.62 14.30
CA GLN A 264 -9.73 -16.44 14.99
C GLN A 264 -10.83 -15.57 15.64
N GLY A 265 -12.07 -16.06 15.67
CA GLY A 265 -13.23 -15.39 16.25
C GLY A 265 -13.83 -14.28 15.37
N VAL A 266 -13.64 -14.35 14.05
CA VAL A 266 -14.11 -13.37 13.05
C VAL A 266 -15.13 -14.03 12.09
N ASP A 267 -16.40 -13.64 12.17
CA ASP A 267 -17.52 -14.25 11.43
C ASP A 267 -17.65 -13.73 9.98
N LEU A 268 -16.72 -14.13 9.11
CA LEU A 268 -16.82 -13.84 7.66
C LEU A 268 -17.97 -14.61 6.99
N TYR A 269 -18.37 -15.77 7.53
CA TYR A 269 -19.53 -16.51 7.04
C TYR A 269 -20.81 -15.67 7.14
N GLY A 270 -21.03 -15.02 8.27
CA GLY A 270 -22.19 -14.14 8.51
C GLY A 270 -22.18 -12.81 7.76
N TRP A 271 -21.09 -12.44 7.08
CA TRP A 271 -20.94 -11.14 6.45
C TRP A 271 -21.98 -10.88 5.35
N ASN A 272 -22.52 -9.66 5.34
CA ASN A 272 -23.49 -9.17 4.34
C ASN A 272 -24.69 -10.10 4.11
N ASP A 273 -25.33 -10.48 5.23
CA ASP A 273 -26.48 -11.40 5.27
C ASP A 273 -26.16 -12.77 4.66
N ASN A 274 -25.18 -13.45 5.28
CA ASN A 274 -24.68 -14.77 4.88
C ASN A 274 -24.35 -14.85 3.38
N ARG A 275 -23.68 -13.83 2.83
CA ARG A 275 -23.43 -13.73 1.38
C ARG A 275 -22.71 -14.95 0.83
N ILE A 276 -21.78 -15.52 1.61
CA ILE A 276 -21.06 -16.75 1.26
C ILE A 276 -22.04 -17.92 1.11
N LEU A 277 -22.97 -18.13 2.06
CA LEU A 277 -23.99 -19.19 1.97
C LEU A 277 -24.82 -19.05 0.69
N LYS A 278 -25.26 -17.83 0.37
CA LYS A 278 -26.05 -17.58 -0.83
C LYS A 278 -25.32 -18.00 -2.11
N GLY A 279 -24.00 -17.79 -2.16
CA GLY A 279 -23.15 -18.30 -3.23
C GLY A 279 -23.17 -19.82 -3.35
N PHE A 280 -22.98 -20.52 -2.23
CA PHE A 280 -23.04 -21.99 -2.19
C PHE A 280 -24.43 -22.53 -2.56
N GLU A 281 -25.51 -21.96 -2.00
CA GLU A 281 -26.88 -22.38 -2.30
C GLU A 281 -27.26 -22.14 -3.76
N TYR A 282 -26.85 -21.00 -4.33
CA TYR A 282 -27.07 -20.70 -5.76
C TYR A 282 -26.38 -21.74 -6.65
N THR A 283 -25.08 -21.98 -6.42
CA THR A 283 -24.31 -22.94 -7.21
C THR A 283 -24.79 -24.37 -7.02
N ALA A 284 -25.16 -24.77 -5.80
CA ALA A 284 -25.76 -26.06 -5.50
C ALA A 284 -27.09 -26.25 -6.23
N LYS A 285 -28.02 -25.30 -6.09
CA LYS A 285 -29.33 -25.33 -6.74
C LYS A 285 -29.21 -25.51 -8.25
N TYR A 286 -28.39 -24.67 -8.89
CA TYR A 286 -28.18 -24.76 -10.33
C TYR A 286 -27.53 -26.09 -10.74
N GLY A 287 -26.51 -26.54 -10.00
CA GLY A 287 -25.85 -27.81 -10.24
C GLY A 287 -26.79 -29.02 -10.11
N LEU A 288 -27.78 -28.96 -9.21
CA LEU A 288 -28.78 -30.01 -8.98
C LEU A 288 -29.84 -30.09 -10.09
N GLY A 289 -29.72 -29.26 -11.14
CA GLY A 289 -30.64 -29.25 -12.28
C GLY A 289 -31.78 -28.23 -12.14
N GLU A 290 -31.85 -27.48 -11.05
CA GLU A 290 -32.87 -26.44 -10.87
C GLU A 290 -32.48 -25.11 -11.50
N ASP A 291 -33.47 -24.26 -11.75
CA ASP A 291 -33.26 -22.92 -12.29
C ASP A 291 -32.91 -21.91 -11.19
N VAL A 292 -32.10 -20.93 -11.58
CA VAL A 292 -31.64 -19.83 -10.73
C VAL A 292 -31.75 -18.51 -11.48
N PRO A 293 -32.05 -17.40 -10.79
CA PRO A 293 -32.13 -16.10 -11.44
C PRO A 293 -30.74 -15.66 -11.89
N TYR A 294 -30.59 -15.40 -13.19
CA TYR A 294 -29.37 -14.86 -13.76
C TYR A 294 -29.53 -13.38 -14.09
N GLN A 295 -28.50 -12.61 -13.76
CA GLN A 295 -28.37 -11.21 -14.15
C GLN A 295 -26.99 -10.98 -14.79
N HIS A 296 -26.97 -10.26 -15.92
CA HIS A 296 -25.73 -9.88 -16.57
C HIS A 296 -24.81 -9.08 -15.63
N TYR A 297 -23.50 -9.33 -15.68
CA TYR A 297 -22.48 -8.61 -14.92
C TYR A 297 -21.21 -8.45 -15.77
N LEU A 298 -20.70 -7.22 -15.84
CA LEU A 298 -19.37 -6.93 -16.37
C LEU A 298 -18.40 -6.88 -15.19
N ASP A 299 -17.36 -7.71 -15.25
CA ASP A 299 -16.40 -7.83 -14.15
C ASP A 299 -15.53 -6.58 -13.96
N ARG A 300 -14.89 -6.48 -12.78
CA ARG A 300 -14.08 -5.31 -12.41
C ARG A 300 -12.88 -5.08 -13.34
N THR A 301 -12.40 -6.14 -13.99
CA THR A 301 -11.30 -6.03 -14.96
C THR A 301 -11.75 -5.47 -16.31
N GLY A 302 -13.05 -5.41 -16.57
CA GLY A 302 -13.65 -5.05 -17.86
C GLY A 302 -13.40 -6.09 -18.95
N LYS A 303 -13.06 -7.33 -18.60
CA LYS A 303 -12.77 -8.40 -19.58
C LYS A 303 -13.94 -9.33 -19.79
N TYR A 304 -14.70 -9.65 -18.74
CA TYR A 304 -15.67 -10.74 -18.76
C TYR A 304 -17.08 -10.21 -18.57
N GLY A 305 -17.93 -10.45 -19.57
CA GLY A 305 -19.31 -9.97 -19.62
C GLY A 305 -19.56 -9.09 -20.84
N LEU A 306 -20.84 -8.92 -21.22
CA LEU A 306 -21.29 -7.94 -22.19
C LEU A 306 -20.69 -6.56 -21.91
N GLY A 307 -20.08 -5.95 -22.93
CA GLY A 307 -19.34 -4.68 -22.84
C GLY A 307 -17.83 -4.84 -22.57
N GLY A 308 -17.36 -6.04 -22.22
CA GLY A 308 -15.94 -6.34 -22.03
C GLY A 308 -15.27 -7.00 -23.24
N GLN A 309 -13.98 -7.33 -23.09
CA GLN A 309 -13.17 -8.01 -24.12
C GLN A 309 -13.79 -9.35 -24.57
N HIS A 310 -14.35 -10.12 -23.64
CA HIS A 310 -15.03 -11.39 -23.85
C HIS A 310 -16.55 -11.20 -23.71
N LYS A 311 -17.14 -10.54 -24.70
CA LYS A 311 -18.56 -10.14 -24.72
C LYS A 311 -19.58 -11.28 -24.81
N ASN A 312 -19.15 -12.52 -25.08
CA ASN A 312 -20.05 -13.67 -25.29
C ASN A 312 -20.59 -14.27 -23.97
N TYR A 313 -20.10 -13.82 -22.82
CA TYR A 313 -20.61 -14.22 -21.50
C TYR A 313 -21.93 -13.53 -21.18
N THR A 314 -23.00 -13.99 -21.84
CA THR A 314 -24.34 -13.37 -21.78
C THR A 314 -25.37 -14.21 -21.02
N GLU A 315 -25.06 -15.47 -20.74
CA GLU A 315 -25.92 -16.41 -20.02
C GLU A 315 -25.12 -17.23 -18.99
N ILE A 316 -25.82 -17.88 -18.07
CA ILE A 316 -25.23 -18.82 -17.12
C ILE A 316 -24.64 -20.03 -17.86
N SER A 317 -23.40 -20.40 -17.54
CA SER A 317 -22.72 -21.50 -18.24
C SER A 317 -23.26 -22.87 -17.82
N THR A 318 -23.51 -23.74 -18.78
CA THR A 318 -23.84 -25.17 -18.55
C THR A 318 -22.59 -26.04 -18.36
N VAL A 319 -21.39 -25.49 -18.64
CA VAL A 319 -20.12 -26.23 -18.52
C VAL A 319 -19.91 -26.68 -17.06
N SER A 320 -19.75 -27.99 -16.88
CA SER A 320 -19.61 -28.65 -15.57
C SER A 320 -20.82 -28.53 -14.64
N ARG A 321 -22.01 -28.19 -15.16
CA ARG A 321 -23.26 -28.30 -14.37
C ARG A 321 -23.44 -29.75 -13.91
N GLY A 322 -23.83 -29.94 -12.64
CA GLY A 322 -23.95 -31.27 -12.02
C GLY A 322 -22.65 -31.89 -11.52
N ASN A 323 -21.49 -31.38 -11.91
CA ASN A 323 -20.21 -31.86 -11.37
C ASN A 323 -19.84 -31.10 -10.09
N PHE A 324 -20.07 -31.72 -8.94
CA PHE A 324 -19.78 -31.12 -7.62
C PHE A 324 -18.38 -31.45 -7.11
N TYR A 325 -17.65 -30.41 -6.75
CA TYR A 325 -16.35 -30.48 -6.09
C TYR A 325 -16.50 -30.63 -4.56
N PRO A 326 -15.51 -31.18 -3.85
CA PRO A 326 -15.57 -31.41 -2.40
C PRO A 326 -15.31 -30.11 -1.63
N ILE A 327 -16.32 -29.23 -1.65
CA ILE A 327 -16.30 -27.91 -1.04
C ILE A 327 -17.54 -27.64 -0.18
N PHE A 328 -18.50 -28.58 -0.11
CA PHE A 328 -19.82 -28.32 0.46
C PHE A 328 -19.93 -28.75 1.92
N GLU A 329 -19.18 -29.76 2.36
CA GLU A 329 -19.23 -30.21 3.77
C GLU A 329 -18.86 -29.09 4.73
N LYS A 330 -17.79 -28.34 4.47
CA LYS A 330 -17.34 -27.24 5.34
C LYS A 330 -18.43 -26.18 5.58
N PRO A 331 -18.92 -25.46 4.55
CA PRO A 331 -19.95 -24.45 4.75
C PRO A 331 -21.26 -25.06 5.27
N PHE A 332 -21.65 -26.26 4.81
CA PHE A 332 -22.85 -26.92 5.33
C PHE A 332 -22.78 -27.16 6.84
N ASN A 333 -21.67 -27.73 7.34
CA ASN A 333 -21.50 -27.96 8.77
C ASN A 333 -21.38 -26.64 9.55
N HIS A 334 -20.73 -25.61 8.99
CA HIS A 334 -20.74 -24.29 9.61
C HIS A 334 -22.18 -23.77 9.78
N TYR A 335 -22.91 -23.59 8.67
CA TYR A 335 -24.22 -22.95 8.73
C TYR A 335 -25.24 -23.80 9.47
N THR A 336 -25.39 -25.08 9.10
CA THR A 336 -26.47 -25.92 9.64
C THR A 336 -26.14 -26.53 10.99
N LYS A 337 -24.88 -26.82 11.31
CA LYS A 337 -24.50 -27.50 12.57
C LYS A 337 -23.94 -26.54 13.62
N ARG A 338 -23.10 -25.57 13.26
CA ARG A 338 -22.64 -24.54 14.23
C ARG A 338 -23.66 -23.42 14.42
N ARG A 339 -24.35 -22.98 13.37
CA ARG A 339 -25.20 -21.77 13.40
C ARG A 339 -26.70 -22.00 13.27
N ASN A 340 -27.13 -23.25 13.08
CA ASN A 340 -28.54 -23.59 12.85
C ASN A 340 -29.23 -22.80 11.71
N ILE A 341 -28.46 -22.44 10.68
CA ILE A 341 -28.92 -21.78 9.46
C ILE A 341 -29.16 -22.87 8.39
N LYS A 342 -30.35 -22.85 7.79
CA LYS A 342 -30.75 -23.82 6.76
C LYS A 342 -29.94 -23.61 5.48
N ALA A 343 -29.40 -24.70 4.95
CA ALA A 343 -28.69 -24.76 3.66
C ALA A 343 -29.22 -25.95 2.83
N PRO A 344 -30.50 -25.92 2.39
CA PRO A 344 -31.18 -27.08 1.83
C PRO A 344 -30.53 -27.64 0.56
N TYR A 345 -29.98 -26.80 -0.32
CA TYR A 345 -29.36 -27.28 -1.55
C TYR A 345 -27.97 -27.85 -1.30
N SER A 346 -27.18 -27.19 -0.46
CA SER A 346 -25.89 -27.71 -0.02
C SER A 346 -26.05 -29.04 0.72
N ALA A 347 -27.12 -29.20 1.52
CA ALA A 347 -27.44 -30.46 2.20
C ALA A 347 -27.61 -31.63 1.20
N ARG A 348 -28.33 -31.40 0.11
CA ARG A 348 -28.51 -32.40 -0.96
C ARG A 348 -27.19 -32.75 -1.64
N VAL A 349 -26.36 -31.74 -1.94
CA VAL A 349 -25.04 -31.98 -2.53
C VAL A 349 -24.14 -32.78 -1.59
N VAL A 350 -24.12 -32.44 -0.29
CA VAL A 350 -23.37 -33.18 0.72
C VAL A 350 -23.84 -34.64 0.80
N GLN A 351 -25.15 -34.90 0.75
CA GLN A 351 -25.67 -36.28 0.71
C GLN A 351 -25.21 -37.05 -0.52
N LEU A 352 -25.14 -36.40 -1.69
CA LEU A 352 -24.68 -37.02 -2.94
C LEU A 352 -23.18 -37.29 -2.98
N LYS A 353 -22.37 -36.48 -2.28
CA LYS A 353 -20.91 -36.47 -2.44
C LYS A 353 -20.13 -37.04 -1.24
N ARG A 354 -20.80 -37.33 -0.13
CA ARG A 354 -20.14 -37.87 1.08
C ARG A 354 -19.69 -39.33 0.86
N PRO A 355 -18.47 -39.71 1.30
CA PRO A 355 -17.44 -38.86 1.89
C PRO A 355 -16.70 -37.98 0.85
N GLU A 356 -16.47 -36.72 1.19
CA GLU A 356 -15.62 -35.83 0.41
C GLU A 356 -14.14 -36.22 0.55
N GLY A 357 -13.47 -36.54 -0.57
CA GLY A 357 -12.05 -36.92 -0.62
C GLY A 357 -11.06 -35.75 -0.77
N PRO A 358 -9.75 -36.04 -0.76
CA PRO A 358 -8.70 -35.06 -1.00
C PRO A 358 -8.62 -34.64 -2.47
N THR A 359 -8.05 -33.45 -2.75
CA THR A 359 -7.92 -32.95 -4.12
C THR A 359 -6.62 -32.19 -4.39
N ARG A 360 -6.36 -31.89 -5.67
CA ARG A 360 -5.24 -31.07 -6.10
C ARG A 360 -5.42 -29.57 -5.82
N ASP A 361 -6.61 -29.02 -6.09
CA ASP A 361 -6.82 -27.56 -6.09
C ASP A 361 -7.48 -27.04 -4.80
N TYR A 362 -8.07 -27.92 -4.00
CA TYR A 362 -8.57 -27.65 -2.65
C TYR A 362 -7.84 -28.52 -1.65
N VAL A 363 -7.95 -28.20 -0.36
CA VAL A 363 -7.59 -29.13 0.71
C VAL A 363 -8.48 -30.38 0.70
N GLY A 364 -9.75 -30.26 0.30
CA GLY A 364 -10.73 -31.36 0.29
C GLY A 364 -11.02 -31.90 1.69
N LEU A 365 -11.40 -33.18 1.78
CA LEU A 365 -11.56 -33.93 3.04
C LEU A 365 -12.60 -33.32 4.01
N GLY A 366 -13.63 -32.65 3.49
CA GLY A 366 -14.60 -31.93 4.32
C GLY A 366 -15.39 -32.85 5.27
N THR A 367 -15.70 -34.08 4.86
CA THR A 367 -16.36 -35.07 5.73
C THR A 367 -15.48 -35.47 6.91
N LEU A 368 -14.17 -35.66 6.69
CA LEU A 368 -13.20 -35.95 7.76
C LEU A 368 -13.06 -34.75 8.70
N THR A 369 -12.86 -33.56 8.14
CA THR A 369 -12.34 -32.42 8.90
C THR A 369 -13.43 -31.54 9.51
N HIS A 370 -14.61 -31.45 8.89
CA HIS A 370 -15.63 -30.47 9.30
C HIS A 370 -16.96 -31.08 9.72
N TRP A 371 -17.20 -32.38 9.46
CA TRP A 371 -18.43 -33.03 9.91
C TRP A 371 -18.57 -32.92 11.43
N ARG A 372 -19.79 -32.57 11.86
CA ARG A 372 -20.12 -32.43 13.29
C ARG A 372 -21.61 -32.59 13.54
N LEU A 373 -21.95 -32.91 14.79
CA LEU A 373 -23.31 -32.82 15.29
C LEU A 373 -23.70 -31.35 15.50
N PRO A 374 -25.01 -31.01 15.51
CA PRO A 374 -25.47 -29.67 15.87
C PRO A 374 -24.94 -29.26 17.26
N SER A 375 -24.45 -28.03 17.38
CA SER A 375 -24.15 -27.43 18.68
C SER A 375 -25.43 -26.83 19.28
N ASN A 376 -25.66 -27.07 20.57
CA ASN A 376 -26.74 -26.48 21.36
C ASN A 376 -26.20 -25.55 22.47
N ASP A 377 -24.90 -25.23 22.44
CA ASP A 377 -24.29 -24.44 23.49
C ASP A 377 -24.68 -22.97 23.34
N ALA A 378 -25.51 -22.49 24.26
CA ALA A 378 -25.98 -21.11 24.26
C ALA A 378 -25.04 -20.15 25.00
N ASN A 379 -24.13 -20.68 25.81
CA ASN A 379 -23.28 -19.89 26.69
C ASN A 379 -21.84 -19.81 26.14
N PRO A 380 -21.25 -18.61 26.01
CA PRO A 380 -19.84 -18.47 25.68
C PRO A 380 -18.93 -19.17 26.68
N VAL A 381 -17.90 -19.80 26.15
CA VAL A 381 -16.81 -20.40 26.94
C VAL A 381 -15.57 -19.53 26.94
N ASN A 382 -15.47 -18.56 26.03
CA ASN A 382 -14.42 -17.55 25.95
C ASN A 382 -14.98 -16.14 25.71
N SER A 383 -14.13 -15.12 25.92
CA SER A 383 -14.38 -13.77 25.38
C SER A 383 -14.47 -13.81 23.84
N PRO A 384 -15.19 -12.89 23.19
CA PRO A 384 -15.28 -12.87 21.73
C PRO A 384 -13.92 -12.59 21.09
N GLY A 385 -13.74 -13.04 19.85
CA GLY A 385 -12.57 -12.72 19.04
C GLY A 385 -12.37 -11.21 18.87
N THR A 386 -11.11 -10.80 18.71
CA THR A 386 -10.75 -9.41 18.44
C THR A 386 -11.46 -8.90 17.18
N PRO A 387 -12.20 -7.77 17.25
CA PRO A 387 -12.86 -7.20 16.08
C PRO A 387 -11.87 -6.92 14.96
N ALA A 388 -12.23 -7.31 13.75
CA ALA A 388 -11.34 -7.23 12.58
C ALA A 388 -12.07 -6.69 11.35
N GLY A 389 -11.31 -6.33 10.33
CA GLY A 389 -11.86 -5.90 9.04
C GLY A 389 -12.58 -4.55 9.10
N LEU A 390 -12.11 -3.66 9.97
CA LEU A 390 -12.66 -2.32 10.13
C LEU A 390 -12.58 -1.54 8.80
N VAL A 391 -13.71 -0.92 8.43
CA VAL A 391 -13.87 -0.07 7.23
C VAL A 391 -14.53 1.24 7.65
N ALA A 392 -14.01 2.35 7.14
CA ALA A 392 -14.64 3.66 7.25
C ALA A 392 -15.30 4.07 5.93
N LYS A 393 -16.48 4.70 6.02
CA LYS A 393 -17.14 5.41 4.93
C LYS A 393 -17.55 6.80 5.41
N SER A 394 -16.97 7.83 4.81
CA SER A 394 -17.38 9.21 5.05
C SER A 394 -18.84 9.40 4.65
N LYS A 395 -19.58 10.10 5.50
CA LYS A 395 -20.98 10.51 5.31
C LYS A 395 -21.06 12.02 5.44
N GLU A 396 -22.19 12.60 5.02
CA GLU A 396 -22.42 14.04 5.09
C GLU A 396 -22.24 14.60 6.51
N ASN A 397 -22.66 13.85 7.53
CA ASN A 397 -22.58 14.25 8.93
C ASN A 397 -21.72 13.29 9.78
N GLY A 398 -20.52 12.90 9.32
CA GLY A 398 -19.57 12.13 10.13
C GLY A 398 -18.93 10.95 9.40
N ILE A 399 -18.53 9.94 10.17
CA ILE A 399 -17.88 8.72 9.64
C ILE A 399 -18.67 7.49 10.06
N LEU A 400 -19.11 6.69 9.10
CA LEU A 400 -19.65 5.35 9.36
C LEU A 400 -18.49 4.37 9.46
N ILE A 401 -18.31 3.77 10.63
CA ILE A 401 -17.36 2.69 10.87
C ILE A 401 -18.12 1.37 10.89
N SER A 402 -17.62 0.36 10.20
CA SER A 402 -18.17 -1.00 10.21
C SER A 402 -17.07 -2.03 10.35
N TRP A 403 -17.35 -3.18 10.94
CA TRP A 403 -16.40 -4.28 11.14
C TRP A 403 -17.10 -5.64 10.98
N VAL A 404 -16.32 -6.71 10.89
CA VAL A 404 -16.86 -8.07 10.87
C VAL A 404 -17.27 -8.47 12.28
N ARG A 405 -18.39 -9.19 12.41
CA ARG A 405 -18.90 -9.65 13.71
C ARG A 405 -17.85 -10.52 14.42
N SER A 406 -17.62 -10.23 15.70
CA SER A 406 -16.81 -11.06 16.60
C SER A 406 -17.64 -12.20 17.19
N VAL A 407 -17.03 -13.36 17.35
CA VAL A 407 -17.64 -14.57 17.93
C VAL A 407 -16.69 -15.26 18.90
N ASP A 408 -17.21 -16.05 19.83
CA ASP A 408 -16.45 -17.15 20.44
C ASP A 408 -16.53 -18.35 19.49
N PRO A 409 -15.41 -18.76 18.86
CA PRO A 409 -15.42 -19.77 17.81
C PRO A 409 -15.71 -21.19 18.31
N ILE A 410 -15.57 -21.44 19.62
CA ILE A 410 -15.79 -22.76 20.23
C ILE A 410 -17.28 -22.95 20.57
N SER A 411 -17.85 -22.05 21.37
CA SER A 411 -19.29 -22.09 21.70
C SER A 411 -20.18 -21.63 20.54
N CYS A 412 -19.59 -21.07 19.47
CA CYS A 412 -20.30 -20.51 18.32
C CYS A 412 -21.24 -19.34 18.67
N THR A 413 -21.01 -18.66 19.79
CA THR A 413 -21.81 -17.53 20.27
C THR A 413 -21.28 -16.20 19.74
N ASN A 414 -22.19 -15.26 19.50
CA ASN A 414 -21.84 -13.91 19.02
C ASN A 414 -21.38 -13.01 20.17
N ALA A 415 -20.54 -12.02 19.86
CA ALA A 415 -20.38 -10.87 20.74
C ALA A 415 -21.73 -10.19 21.01
N GLN A 416 -21.95 -9.74 22.24
CA GLN A 416 -23.19 -9.11 22.66
C GLN A 416 -23.16 -7.59 22.45
N LYS A 417 -22.00 -6.97 22.70
CA LYS A 417 -21.79 -5.52 22.59
C LYS A 417 -20.41 -5.18 22.05
N TYR A 418 -20.26 -3.97 21.53
CA TYR A 418 -19.00 -3.39 21.10
C TYR A 418 -18.77 -2.01 21.70
N THR A 419 -17.51 -1.70 22.02
CA THR A 419 -17.06 -0.37 22.38
C THR A 419 -16.21 0.23 21.27
N LEU A 420 -16.65 1.35 20.70
CA LEU A 420 -15.87 2.14 19.75
C LEU A 420 -15.11 3.23 20.50
N SER A 421 -13.79 3.25 20.33
CA SER A 421 -12.92 4.30 20.86
C SER A 421 -12.17 5.03 19.75
N ARG A 422 -11.91 6.32 19.95
CA ARG A 422 -11.29 7.20 18.96
C ARG A 422 -10.25 8.13 19.58
N ARG A 423 -9.21 8.48 18.84
CA ARG A 423 -8.26 9.57 19.13
C ARG A 423 -8.02 10.44 17.90
N SER A 424 -7.58 11.68 18.11
CA SER A 424 -7.26 12.66 17.04
C SER A 424 -5.76 12.93 16.89
N ASN A 425 -4.96 12.51 17.87
CA ASN A 425 -3.50 12.64 17.87
C ASN A 425 -2.87 11.35 18.40
N ASP A 426 -1.73 10.94 17.82
CA ASP A 426 -0.98 9.76 18.24
C ASP A 426 -0.50 9.81 19.70
N ASN A 427 -0.35 11.02 20.26
CA ASN A 427 0.05 11.21 21.66
C ASN A 427 -1.14 11.19 22.64
N GLU A 428 -2.38 11.13 22.14
CA GLU A 428 -3.57 11.09 22.97
C GLU A 428 -4.00 9.65 23.27
N LYS A 429 -4.54 9.44 24.48
CA LYS A 429 -5.26 8.20 24.81
C LYS A 429 -6.56 8.11 24.01
N PHE A 430 -6.93 6.90 23.61
CA PHE A 430 -8.24 6.62 23.02
C PHE A 430 -9.38 7.00 23.97
N LYS A 431 -10.36 7.75 23.47
CA LYS A 431 -11.59 8.11 24.17
C LYS A 431 -12.74 7.25 23.67
N ILE A 432 -13.58 6.76 24.58
CA ILE A 432 -14.79 6.01 24.22
C ILE A 432 -15.77 6.98 23.55
N ILE A 433 -16.26 6.59 22.38
CA ILE A 433 -17.31 7.31 21.64
C ILE A 433 -18.68 6.68 21.91
N SER A 434 -18.73 5.34 22.01
CA SER A 434 -19.92 4.58 22.42
C SER A 434 -19.49 3.21 22.92
N SER A 435 -20.18 2.67 23.94
CA SER A 435 -19.89 1.37 24.57
C SER A 435 -21.01 0.32 24.42
N GLU A 436 -22.21 0.74 24.01
CA GLU A 436 -23.42 -0.09 23.99
C GLU A 436 -23.85 -0.47 22.57
N ILE A 437 -22.89 -0.64 21.66
CA ILE A 437 -23.18 -0.92 20.25
C ILE A 437 -23.51 -2.40 20.10
N THR A 438 -24.72 -2.76 19.67
CA THR A 438 -25.12 -4.16 19.40
C THR A 438 -24.94 -4.57 17.94
N GLU A 439 -24.86 -3.58 17.05
CA GLU A 439 -24.63 -3.77 15.61
C GLU A 439 -23.13 -3.84 15.29
N THR A 440 -22.79 -4.30 14.08
CA THR A 440 -21.39 -4.32 13.59
C THR A 440 -21.00 -3.03 12.86
N HIS A 441 -21.67 -1.94 13.17
CA HIS A 441 -21.38 -0.62 12.63
C HIS A 441 -21.79 0.48 13.61
N PHE A 442 -21.17 1.65 13.46
CA PHE A 442 -21.51 2.85 14.22
C PHE A 442 -21.26 4.10 13.38
N HIS A 443 -22.21 5.04 13.41
CA HIS A 443 -22.09 6.32 12.74
C HIS A 443 -21.60 7.38 13.74
N ASP A 444 -20.30 7.67 13.70
CA ASP A 444 -19.69 8.71 14.51
C ASP A 444 -20.00 10.09 13.93
N GLN A 445 -21.12 10.67 14.36
CA GLN A 445 -21.56 12.00 13.96
C GLN A 445 -20.78 13.13 14.62
N SER A 446 -19.98 12.82 15.65
CA SER A 446 -19.12 13.80 16.33
C SER A 446 -17.82 14.09 15.56
N ALA A 447 -17.51 13.29 14.54
CA ALA A 447 -16.29 13.41 13.75
C ALA A 447 -16.29 14.70 12.91
N LYS A 448 -15.39 15.63 13.24
CA LYS A 448 -15.28 16.92 12.56
C LYS A 448 -14.72 16.76 11.15
N ARG A 449 -15.34 17.44 10.19
CA ARG A 449 -14.90 17.48 8.79
C ARG A 449 -13.41 17.84 8.69
N GLY A 450 -12.68 17.12 7.83
CA GLY A 450 -11.27 17.34 7.55
C GLY A 450 -10.30 16.88 8.64
N THR A 451 -10.81 16.39 9.77
CA THR A 451 -9.99 15.87 10.88
C THR A 451 -9.69 14.39 10.66
N LEU A 452 -8.42 14.02 10.80
CA LEU A 452 -7.99 12.63 10.83
C LEU A 452 -8.24 12.04 12.21
N TYR A 453 -8.93 10.92 12.25
CA TYR A 453 -9.20 10.17 13.46
C TYR A 453 -8.65 8.75 13.34
N HIS A 454 -8.35 8.17 14.48
CA HIS A 454 -7.89 6.80 14.63
C HIS A 454 -8.89 6.05 15.51
N TYR A 455 -9.45 4.97 14.99
CA TYR A 455 -10.51 4.19 15.63
C TYR A 455 -10.03 2.80 16.03
N VAL A 456 -10.50 2.32 17.16
CA VAL A 456 -10.36 0.93 17.61
C VAL A 456 -11.69 0.45 18.18
N VAL A 457 -11.94 -0.86 18.06
CA VAL A 457 -13.15 -1.51 18.57
C VAL A 457 -12.77 -2.66 19.50
N THR A 458 -13.50 -2.84 20.59
CA THR A 458 -13.50 -4.07 21.41
C THR A 458 -14.88 -4.71 21.35
N ALA A 459 -14.95 -6.04 21.50
CA ALA A 459 -16.17 -6.81 21.61
C ALA A 459 -16.31 -7.40 23.02
N THR A 460 -17.54 -7.51 23.52
CA THR A 460 -17.82 -8.02 24.87
C THR A 460 -18.96 -9.03 24.82
N ASN A 461 -18.85 -10.07 25.64
CA ASN A 461 -19.93 -10.98 26.04
C ASN A 461 -19.88 -11.19 27.57
N GLU A 462 -20.71 -12.09 28.09
CA GLU A 462 -20.74 -12.42 29.53
C GLU A 462 -19.45 -13.03 30.09
N HIS A 463 -18.58 -13.59 29.24
CA HIS A 463 -17.30 -14.16 29.66
C HIS A 463 -16.20 -13.09 29.76
N GLY A 464 -16.27 -12.03 28.96
CA GLY A 464 -15.31 -10.93 29.03
C GLY A 464 -15.24 -10.06 27.80
N THR A 465 -14.17 -9.26 27.72
CA THR A 465 -13.92 -8.29 26.65
C THR A 465 -12.69 -8.70 25.84
N SER A 466 -12.82 -8.63 24.52
CA SER A 466 -11.74 -8.90 23.58
C SER A 466 -10.58 -7.90 23.70
N LYS A 467 -9.46 -8.22 23.06
CA LYS A 467 -8.45 -7.20 22.73
C LYS A 467 -9.02 -6.14 21.78
N ARG A 468 -8.31 -5.02 21.64
CA ARG A 468 -8.65 -3.97 20.66
C ARG A 468 -8.34 -4.45 19.24
N SER A 469 -9.20 -4.08 18.31
CA SER A 469 -8.92 -4.20 16.88
C SER A 469 -7.62 -3.49 16.50
N ALA A 470 -7.08 -3.82 15.33
CA ALA A 470 -6.12 -2.92 14.69
C ALA A 470 -6.73 -1.52 14.49
N GLU A 471 -5.86 -0.52 14.52
CA GLU A 471 -6.25 0.87 14.36
C GLU A 471 -6.72 1.14 12.91
N LEU A 472 -7.89 1.78 12.79
CA LEU A 472 -8.39 2.30 11.54
C LEU A 472 -8.26 3.82 11.51
N ALA A 473 -7.36 4.33 10.67
CA ALA A 473 -7.27 5.75 10.38
C ALA A 473 -8.33 6.18 9.34
N ALA A 474 -9.10 7.20 9.65
CA ALA A 474 -10.16 7.70 8.79
C ALA A 474 -10.37 9.22 8.96
N CYS A 475 -10.49 9.93 7.84
CA CYS A 475 -10.85 11.33 7.81
C CYS A 475 -12.35 11.50 7.55
N SER A 476 -13.01 12.39 8.31
CA SER A 476 -14.38 12.80 8.00
C SER A 476 -14.35 13.66 6.74
N HIS A 477 -14.94 13.18 5.65
CA HIS A 477 -14.72 13.70 4.29
C HIS A 477 -13.27 13.56 3.82
N LEU A 478 -12.63 14.68 3.48
CA LEU A 478 -11.24 14.78 3.00
C LEU A 478 -10.51 15.89 3.77
N PRO A 479 -9.17 15.79 3.93
CA PRO A 479 -8.39 16.75 4.69
C PRO A 479 -8.31 18.12 4.02
N GLY A 480 -8.09 19.19 4.79
CA GLY A 480 -7.75 20.51 4.26
C GLY A 480 -8.72 21.02 3.17
N PRO A 481 -8.25 21.65 2.08
CA PRO A 481 -9.12 22.24 1.07
C PRO A 481 -9.81 21.20 0.17
N TRP A 482 -9.60 19.91 0.41
CA TRP A 482 -10.08 18.86 -0.46
C TRP A 482 -11.59 18.60 -0.29
N LEU A 483 -12.23 18.40 -1.42
CA LEU A 483 -13.63 18.09 -1.64
C LEU A 483 -13.71 16.93 -2.64
N SER A 484 -14.88 16.33 -2.81
CA SER A 484 -15.09 15.36 -3.89
C SER A 484 -16.46 15.49 -4.53
N LYS A 485 -16.53 15.17 -5.82
CA LYS A 485 -17.77 15.22 -6.61
C LYS A 485 -17.65 14.35 -7.87
N ASP A 486 -18.77 13.77 -8.28
CA ASP A 486 -18.91 13.18 -9.62
C ASP A 486 -19.11 14.26 -10.68
N ILE A 487 -18.35 14.16 -11.76
CA ILE A 487 -18.35 15.07 -12.90
C ILE A 487 -19.11 14.39 -14.04
N GLY A 488 -20.00 15.12 -14.68
CA GLY A 488 -20.78 14.62 -15.82
C GLY A 488 -21.81 13.58 -15.43
N ASN A 489 -22.21 12.77 -16.43
CA ASN A 489 -23.19 11.72 -16.23
C ASN A 489 -22.49 10.44 -15.76
N VAL A 490 -22.72 10.07 -14.50
CA VAL A 490 -22.24 8.81 -13.93
C VAL A 490 -23.43 7.97 -13.45
N ALA A 491 -23.42 6.67 -13.75
CA ALA A 491 -24.49 5.76 -13.37
C ALA A 491 -24.38 5.34 -11.88
N ILE A 492 -23.14 5.23 -11.38
CA ILE A 492 -22.86 4.85 -9.99
C ILE A 492 -22.09 5.98 -9.31
N LYS A 493 -22.66 6.51 -8.23
CA LYS A 493 -22.02 7.59 -7.46
C LYS A 493 -20.68 7.15 -6.90
N GLY A 494 -19.64 7.95 -7.14
CA GLY A 494 -18.31 7.72 -6.61
C GLY A 494 -18.14 8.16 -5.17
N TYR A 495 -17.01 7.82 -4.57
CA TYR A 495 -16.61 8.33 -3.26
C TYR A 495 -15.10 8.45 -3.13
N SER A 496 -14.67 9.32 -2.20
CA SER A 496 -13.25 9.53 -1.87
C SER A 496 -13.03 9.31 -0.38
N LYS A 497 -11.89 8.71 -0.02
CA LYS A 497 -11.46 8.51 1.37
C LYS A 497 -10.01 8.97 1.54
N PHE A 498 -9.68 9.43 2.74
CA PHE A 498 -8.31 9.72 3.15
C PHE A 498 -8.03 9.09 4.52
N ASN A 499 -6.92 8.36 4.63
CA ASN A 499 -6.54 7.61 5.84
C ASN A 499 -5.32 8.20 6.57
N GLY A 500 -4.94 9.44 6.26
CA GLY A 500 -3.74 10.08 6.82
C GLY A 500 -2.52 10.01 5.90
N SER A 501 -2.43 9.00 5.03
CA SER A 501 -1.29 8.82 4.11
C SER A 501 -1.69 8.71 2.64
N ARG A 502 -2.90 8.22 2.34
CA ARG A 502 -3.35 7.95 0.97
C ARG A 502 -4.77 8.45 0.73
N PHE A 503 -5.01 8.92 -0.49
CA PHE A 503 -6.36 9.06 -1.04
C PHE A 503 -6.75 7.77 -1.75
N THR A 504 -7.94 7.24 -1.45
CA THR A 504 -8.55 6.13 -2.21
C THR A 504 -9.88 6.61 -2.76
N LEU A 505 -10.02 6.53 -4.07
CA LEU A 505 -11.18 6.96 -4.83
C LEU A 505 -11.85 5.73 -5.44
N GLU A 506 -13.17 5.68 -5.37
CA GLU A 506 -14.01 4.79 -6.15
C GLU A 506 -14.81 5.64 -7.13
N GLY A 507 -14.73 5.36 -8.43
CA GLY A 507 -15.43 6.14 -9.45
C GLY A 507 -15.86 5.31 -10.64
N GLU A 508 -17.09 5.52 -11.10
CA GLU A 508 -17.50 5.16 -12.47
C GLU A 508 -17.12 6.30 -13.41
N GLY A 509 -17.38 6.13 -14.71
CA GLY A 509 -17.28 7.21 -15.67
C GLY A 509 -16.94 6.72 -17.06
N ASN A 510 -17.61 7.30 -18.06
CA ASN A 510 -17.41 6.92 -19.46
C ASN A 510 -16.04 7.35 -19.98
N ASP A 511 -15.63 8.60 -19.77
CA ASP A 511 -14.32 9.08 -20.20
C ASP A 511 -13.89 10.41 -19.54
N ILE A 512 -12.58 10.64 -19.49
CA ILE A 512 -11.98 11.97 -19.34
C ILE A 512 -11.48 12.38 -20.73
N GLY A 513 -12.40 12.85 -21.57
CA GLY A 513 -12.20 12.97 -23.00
C GLY A 513 -13.41 13.54 -23.75
N GLY A 514 -13.36 13.53 -25.08
CA GLY A 514 -14.44 14.05 -25.92
C GLY A 514 -14.81 15.50 -25.63
N THR A 515 -16.09 15.85 -25.81
CA THR A 515 -16.64 17.19 -25.54
C THR A 515 -17.19 17.34 -24.11
N SER A 516 -17.35 16.24 -23.38
CA SER A 516 -17.89 16.20 -22.02
C SER A 516 -17.27 15.03 -21.24
N ASP A 517 -16.76 15.32 -20.05
CA ASP A 517 -16.17 14.33 -19.15
C ASP A 517 -17.24 13.61 -18.31
N ALA A 518 -16.95 12.38 -17.89
CA ALA A 518 -17.71 11.61 -16.91
C ALA A 518 -16.74 10.83 -15.99
N PHE A 519 -16.60 11.21 -14.71
CA PHE A 519 -15.67 10.59 -13.74
C PHE A 519 -15.87 11.06 -12.28
N HIS A 520 -15.25 10.40 -11.30
CA HIS A 520 -15.20 10.88 -9.90
C HIS A 520 -13.96 11.74 -9.62
N PHE A 521 -14.12 12.91 -8.99
CA PHE A 521 -13.03 13.87 -8.78
C PHE A 521 -12.87 14.25 -7.30
N ALA A 522 -11.69 13.98 -6.72
CA ALA A 522 -11.25 14.60 -5.46
C ALA A 522 -10.46 15.86 -5.80
N TYR A 523 -10.86 17.03 -5.29
CA TYR A 523 -10.36 18.32 -5.76
C TYR A 523 -10.25 19.38 -4.67
N ALA A 524 -9.42 20.40 -4.94
CA ALA A 524 -9.30 21.61 -4.14
C ALA A 524 -9.37 22.85 -5.06
N PRO A 525 -9.94 23.99 -4.60
CA PRO A 525 -9.82 25.25 -5.30
C PRO A 525 -8.38 25.78 -5.23
N MET A 526 -7.91 26.39 -6.32
CA MET A 526 -6.59 27.02 -6.41
C MET A 526 -6.69 28.35 -7.17
N THR A 527 -5.84 29.31 -6.81
CA THR A 527 -5.76 30.63 -7.46
C THR A 527 -4.38 30.88 -8.01
N GLY A 528 -4.30 31.50 -9.19
CA GLY A 528 -3.05 31.91 -9.82
C GLY A 528 -2.26 30.74 -10.41
N GLU A 529 -0.99 30.66 -10.04
CA GLU A 529 -0.02 29.69 -10.57
C GLU A 529 0.25 28.59 -9.55
N GLY A 530 0.75 27.45 -10.00
CA GLY A 530 1.06 26.39 -9.06
C GLY A 530 1.23 25.03 -9.72
N THR A 531 1.45 24.03 -8.88
CA THR A 531 1.75 22.67 -9.31
C THR A 531 0.95 21.67 -8.52
N ILE A 532 0.46 20.62 -9.17
CA ILE A 532 0.01 19.39 -8.50
C ILE A 532 1.00 18.26 -8.79
N THR A 533 1.27 17.44 -7.77
CA THR A 533 2.07 16.21 -7.86
C THR A 533 1.37 15.15 -7.06
N ALA A 534 1.36 13.92 -7.57
CA ALA A 534 0.88 12.75 -6.86
C ALA A 534 1.67 11.53 -7.32
N ARG A 535 1.71 10.50 -6.48
CA ARG A 535 2.17 9.16 -6.87
C ARG A 535 0.96 8.24 -6.94
N ILE A 536 0.75 7.63 -8.09
CA ILE A 536 -0.28 6.62 -8.32
C ILE A 536 0.23 5.31 -7.72
N VAL A 537 -0.54 4.71 -6.84
CA VAL A 537 -0.17 3.47 -6.13
C VAL A 537 -1.27 2.42 -6.26
N ARG A 538 -0.89 1.16 -6.03
CA ARG A 538 -1.85 0.05 -5.93
C ARG A 538 -2.74 0.19 -4.68
N PRO A 539 -3.97 -0.36 -4.69
CA PRO A 539 -4.57 -1.15 -5.77
C PRO A 539 -5.26 -0.30 -6.85
N MET A 540 -5.41 -0.90 -8.03
CA MET A 540 -6.31 -0.44 -9.09
C MET A 540 -7.09 -1.65 -9.61
N SER A 541 -8.41 -1.54 -9.66
CA SER A 541 -9.28 -2.69 -9.96
C SER A 541 -9.47 -2.96 -11.45
N SER A 542 -9.17 -1.99 -12.32
CA SER A 542 -9.37 -2.09 -13.76
C SER A 542 -8.14 -1.63 -14.53
N GLN A 543 -7.81 -2.32 -15.62
CA GLN A 543 -6.75 -1.91 -16.57
C GLN A 543 -7.20 -0.78 -17.52
N TRP A 544 -8.51 -0.46 -17.52
CA TRP A 544 -9.13 0.59 -18.31
C TRP A 544 -9.23 1.91 -17.54
N THR A 545 -8.83 1.94 -16.27
CA THR A 545 -8.93 3.16 -15.46
C THR A 545 -8.06 4.29 -16.01
N LYS A 546 -8.51 5.54 -15.84
CA LYS A 546 -7.71 6.75 -16.11
C LYS A 546 -7.32 7.47 -14.81
N PRO A 547 -6.30 6.99 -14.07
CA PRO A 547 -5.80 7.71 -12.92
C PRO A 547 -4.86 8.85 -13.36
N GLY A 548 -4.85 9.95 -12.62
CA GLY A 548 -3.82 10.97 -12.82
C GLY A 548 -3.99 12.18 -11.93
N ILE A 549 -3.72 13.34 -12.51
CA ILE A 549 -3.89 14.66 -11.90
C ILE A 549 -4.49 15.60 -12.94
N MET A 550 -5.29 16.57 -12.47
CA MET A 550 -6.01 17.48 -13.35
C MET A 550 -6.04 18.89 -12.76
N MET A 551 -5.95 19.90 -13.64
CA MET A 551 -6.35 21.28 -13.38
C MET A 551 -7.49 21.65 -14.35
N ARG A 552 -8.65 22.04 -13.83
CA ARG A 552 -9.86 22.34 -14.61
C ARG A 552 -10.48 23.67 -14.18
N LYS A 553 -11.01 24.43 -15.15
CA LYS A 553 -11.57 25.76 -14.92
C LYS A 553 -12.79 25.74 -13.99
N THR A 554 -13.73 24.82 -14.25
CA THR A 554 -14.99 24.68 -13.50
C THR A 554 -15.28 23.21 -13.25
N LEU A 555 -16.27 22.90 -12.41
CA LEU A 555 -16.74 21.52 -12.17
C LEU A 555 -17.78 21.04 -13.20
N ALA A 556 -18.06 21.82 -14.25
CA ALA A 556 -18.95 21.40 -15.33
C ALA A 556 -18.26 20.37 -16.24
N ALA A 557 -19.02 19.41 -16.77
CA ALA A 557 -18.51 18.28 -17.54
C ALA A 557 -17.74 18.69 -18.81
N ASP A 558 -18.10 19.83 -19.40
CA ASP A 558 -17.52 20.38 -20.62
C ASP A 558 -16.39 21.40 -20.35
N SER A 559 -15.91 21.50 -19.11
CA SER A 559 -14.94 22.52 -18.69
C SER A 559 -13.60 22.41 -19.44
N PRO A 560 -12.95 23.54 -19.78
CA PRO A 560 -11.53 23.53 -20.11
C PRO A 560 -10.71 22.90 -18.98
N HIS A 561 -9.71 22.07 -19.33
CA HIS A 561 -8.81 21.43 -18.39
C HIS A 561 -7.47 21.04 -19.03
N ALA A 562 -6.45 20.86 -18.21
CA ALA A 562 -5.23 20.14 -18.53
C ALA A 562 -5.02 19.04 -17.49
N SER A 563 -4.61 17.86 -17.93
CA SER A 563 -4.46 16.69 -17.08
C SER A 563 -3.24 15.87 -17.48
N VAL A 564 -2.52 15.33 -16.51
CA VAL A 564 -1.57 14.25 -16.74
C VAL A 564 -2.21 12.96 -16.28
N LEU A 565 -2.54 12.09 -17.23
CA LEU A 565 -3.23 10.84 -16.97
C LEU A 565 -2.36 9.66 -17.39
N LEU A 566 -2.46 8.55 -16.66
CA LEU A 566 -2.16 7.25 -17.22
C LEU A 566 -3.42 6.78 -17.96
N LEU A 567 -3.32 6.66 -19.28
CA LEU A 567 -4.37 6.15 -20.14
C LEU A 567 -4.46 4.61 -20.01
N PRO A 568 -5.53 3.97 -20.52
CA PRO A 568 -5.58 2.51 -20.63
C PRO A 568 -4.31 1.94 -21.23
N HIS A 569 -3.90 0.78 -20.72
CA HIS A 569 -2.61 0.17 -21.06
C HIS A 569 -1.38 0.98 -20.58
N TRP A 570 -1.57 1.85 -19.58
CA TRP A 570 -0.53 2.53 -18.81
C TRP A 570 0.41 3.38 -19.65
N LYS A 571 -0.15 4.17 -20.57
CA LYS A 571 0.60 5.22 -21.28
C LYS A 571 0.35 6.54 -20.59
N GLY A 572 1.40 7.22 -20.14
CA GLY A 572 1.26 8.56 -19.58
C GLY A 572 1.09 9.60 -20.69
N ALA A 573 0.14 10.52 -20.55
CA ALA A 573 -0.14 11.53 -21.57
C ALA A 573 -0.65 12.85 -20.95
N LEU A 574 -0.43 13.95 -21.69
CA LEU A 574 -1.06 15.23 -21.44
C LEU A 574 -2.41 15.27 -22.18
N VAL A 575 -3.50 15.30 -21.43
CA VAL A 575 -4.88 15.31 -21.93
C VAL A 575 -5.49 16.67 -21.63
N SER A 576 -6.00 17.37 -22.65
CA SER A 576 -6.45 18.76 -22.48
C SER A 576 -7.69 19.13 -23.29
N ARG A 577 -8.54 19.97 -22.71
CA ARG A 577 -9.64 20.66 -23.37
C ARG A 577 -9.37 22.16 -23.32
N SER A 578 -9.15 22.79 -24.48
CA SER A 578 -8.71 24.18 -24.57
C SER A 578 -9.81 25.22 -24.32
N ALA A 579 -11.07 24.88 -24.61
CA ALA A 579 -12.23 25.73 -24.37
C ALA A 579 -13.47 24.90 -24.01
N LYS A 580 -14.49 25.54 -23.46
CA LYS A 580 -15.73 24.88 -23.03
C LYS A 580 -16.34 24.10 -24.20
N GLY A 581 -16.66 22.82 -23.98
CA GLY A 581 -17.30 21.95 -24.97
C GLY A 581 -16.44 21.55 -26.17
N LYS A 582 -15.18 22.00 -26.27
CA LYS A 582 -14.27 21.53 -27.32
C LYS A 582 -13.87 20.08 -27.09
N THR A 583 -13.57 19.38 -28.18
CA THR A 583 -13.02 18.02 -28.12
C THR A 583 -11.65 18.03 -27.44
N THR A 584 -11.47 17.14 -26.48
CA THR A 584 -10.19 16.92 -25.79
C THR A 584 -9.10 16.44 -26.75
N GLN A 585 -7.87 16.92 -26.55
CA GLN A 585 -6.67 16.50 -27.26
C GLN A 585 -5.74 15.69 -26.35
N VAL A 586 -5.05 14.72 -26.93
CA VAL A 586 -4.02 13.91 -26.26
C VAL A 586 -2.67 14.18 -26.91
N SER A 587 -1.68 14.51 -26.09
CA SER A 587 -0.30 14.79 -26.54
C SER A 587 0.72 14.16 -25.60
N GLY A 588 1.96 14.02 -26.05
CA GLY A 588 3.05 13.58 -25.17
C GLY A 588 3.00 12.13 -24.72
N MET A 589 2.29 11.28 -25.47
CA MET A 589 2.08 9.88 -25.09
C MET A 589 3.41 9.17 -24.87
N THR A 590 3.62 8.68 -23.66
CA THR A 590 4.87 8.07 -23.20
C THR A 590 4.58 6.71 -22.56
N GLU A 591 5.29 5.68 -22.99
CA GLU A 591 5.23 4.36 -22.37
C GLU A 591 6.08 4.33 -21.08
N LEU A 592 5.59 3.64 -20.04
CA LEU A 592 6.30 3.58 -18.76
C LEU A 592 7.42 2.51 -18.75
N GLY A 593 7.46 1.60 -19.74
CA GLY A 593 8.42 0.49 -19.83
C GLY A 593 7.98 -0.77 -19.06
N GLU A 594 8.54 -1.93 -19.45
CA GLU A 594 8.13 -3.25 -18.92
C GLU A 594 8.43 -3.44 -17.42
N ASN A 595 9.44 -2.74 -16.89
CA ASN A 595 9.75 -2.74 -15.46
C ASN A 595 8.60 -2.15 -14.61
N HIS A 596 7.80 -1.26 -15.22
CA HIS A 596 6.66 -0.59 -14.59
C HIS A 596 5.31 -1.15 -15.05
N VAL A 597 5.30 -1.96 -16.11
CA VAL A 597 4.10 -2.60 -16.65
C VAL A 597 4.40 -4.06 -16.97
N ILE A 598 3.85 -4.99 -16.18
CA ILE A 598 4.01 -6.43 -16.50
C ILE A 598 3.09 -6.86 -17.66
N LYS A 599 3.40 -8.00 -18.28
CA LYS A 599 2.60 -8.65 -19.33
C LYS A 599 1.10 -8.63 -19.01
N LYS A 600 0.27 -8.30 -20.01
CA LYS A 600 -1.19 -8.06 -19.95
C LYS A 600 -1.61 -6.74 -19.27
N ASN A 601 -0.82 -5.67 -19.42
CA ASN A 601 -1.21 -4.30 -19.09
C ASN A 601 -1.59 -4.11 -17.61
N ARG A 602 -0.64 -4.32 -16.69
CA ARG A 602 -0.81 -4.00 -15.27
C ARG A 602 0.31 -3.07 -14.80
N LEU A 603 -0.04 -1.96 -14.16
CA LEU A 603 0.94 -1.14 -13.45
C LEU A 603 1.58 -1.96 -12.32
N SER A 604 2.87 -2.26 -12.48
CA SER A 604 3.65 -3.13 -11.60
C SER A 604 4.10 -2.41 -10.33
N THR A 605 4.42 -1.13 -10.48
CA THR A 605 5.07 -0.30 -9.47
C THR A 605 4.41 1.07 -9.40
N PRO A 606 4.52 1.78 -8.26
CA PRO A 606 4.08 3.16 -8.16
C PRO A 606 4.65 4.05 -9.26
N TYR A 607 3.92 5.10 -9.66
CA TYR A 607 4.39 6.02 -10.69
C TYR A 607 3.99 7.47 -10.39
N TRP A 608 4.91 8.41 -10.61
CA TRP A 608 4.72 9.82 -10.28
C TRP A 608 4.22 10.63 -11.47
N VAL A 609 3.28 11.52 -11.19
CA VAL A 609 2.70 12.47 -12.15
C VAL A 609 2.81 13.90 -11.60
N ARG A 610 3.11 14.87 -12.47
CA ARG A 610 3.16 16.30 -12.12
C ARG A 610 2.57 17.17 -13.23
N LEU A 611 1.84 18.21 -12.85
CA LEU A 611 1.29 19.21 -13.74
C LEU A 611 1.57 20.59 -13.17
N ILE A 612 2.25 21.43 -13.93
CA ILE A 612 2.64 22.79 -13.57
C ILE A 612 1.79 23.77 -14.39
N ARG A 613 1.19 24.75 -13.73
CA ARG A 613 0.56 25.91 -14.37
C ARG A 613 1.37 27.16 -14.10
N PHE A 614 1.66 27.90 -15.15
CA PHE A 614 2.10 29.29 -15.04
C PHE A 614 1.38 30.12 -16.10
N ARG A 615 0.78 31.24 -15.70
CA ARG A 615 -0.20 31.99 -16.50
C ARG A 615 -1.26 31.06 -17.11
N ASN A 616 -1.28 30.96 -18.44
CA ASN A 616 -2.18 30.09 -19.19
C ASN A 616 -1.48 28.81 -19.69
N THR A 617 -0.20 28.62 -19.41
CA THR A 617 0.58 27.48 -19.88
C THR A 617 0.56 26.36 -18.84
N PHE A 618 0.26 25.14 -19.30
CA PHE A 618 0.18 23.93 -18.50
C PHE A 618 1.17 22.90 -19.02
N THR A 619 2.13 22.51 -18.19
CA THR A 619 3.20 21.57 -18.57
C THR A 619 3.11 20.29 -17.74
N GLY A 620 3.02 19.14 -18.42
CA GLY A 620 2.91 17.82 -17.79
C GLY A 620 4.25 17.10 -17.70
N TYR A 621 4.44 16.34 -16.61
CA TYR A 621 5.64 15.54 -16.36
C TYR A 621 5.31 14.17 -15.75
N LEU A 622 6.21 13.21 -15.99
CA LEU A 622 6.20 11.84 -15.50
C LEU A 622 7.52 11.52 -14.80
N SER A 623 7.51 10.62 -13.82
CA SER A 623 8.71 10.15 -13.14
C SER A 623 8.49 8.76 -12.52
N SER A 624 9.48 7.88 -12.58
CA SER A 624 9.45 6.55 -11.96
C SER A 624 9.88 6.58 -10.48
N ASP A 625 10.70 7.54 -10.09
CA ASP A 625 11.34 7.63 -8.77
C ASP A 625 10.88 8.85 -7.95
N GLY A 626 10.31 9.85 -8.61
CA GLY A 626 9.90 11.13 -8.02
C GLY A 626 11.00 12.19 -8.07
N THR A 627 12.22 11.83 -8.46
CA THR A 627 13.40 12.71 -8.51
C THR A 627 13.78 13.11 -9.93
N ASP A 628 13.74 12.18 -10.87
CA ASP A 628 14.06 12.43 -12.29
C ASP A 628 12.76 12.59 -13.08
N TRP A 629 12.51 13.81 -13.58
CA TRP A 629 11.24 14.19 -14.23
C TRP A 629 11.38 14.35 -15.73
N LYS A 630 10.59 13.58 -16.49
CA LYS A 630 10.46 13.70 -17.94
C LYS A 630 9.27 14.58 -18.29
N GLN A 631 9.50 15.68 -19.00
CA GLN A 631 8.43 16.47 -19.59
C GLN A 631 7.74 15.68 -20.70
N ILE A 632 6.40 15.62 -20.68
CA ILE A 632 5.62 14.95 -21.72
C ILE A 632 4.95 15.92 -22.68
N GLY A 633 4.64 17.15 -22.26
CA GLY A 633 4.01 18.13 -23.15
C GLY A 633 3.68 19.44 -22.45
N SER A 634 3.30 20.44 -23.24
CA SER A 634 2.84 21.75 -22.78
C SER A 634 1.69 22.26 -23.64
N ILE A 635 0.72 22.96 -23.04
CA ILE A 635 -0.44 23.53 -23.74
C ILE A 635 -0.87 24.86 -23.12
N GLU A 636 -1.38 25.79 -23.93
CA GLU A 636 -1.97 27.04 -23.45
C GLU A 636 -3.49 26.96 -23.35
N ILE A 637 -4.03 27.27 -22.17
CA ILE A 637 -5.47 27.27 -21.86
C ILE A 637 -5.81 28.51 -21.02
N PRO A 638 -6.68 29.41 -21.51
CA PRO A 638 -7.17 30.56 -20.73
C PRO A 638 -8.08 30.13 -19.56
N MET A 639 -7.48 29.82 -18.41
CA MET A 639 -8.18 29.20 -17.28
C MET A 639 -8.67 30.22 -16.22
N GLY A 640 -8.27 31.50 -16.31
CA GLY A 640 -8.67 32.54 -15.35
C GLY A 640 -7.98 32.40 -13.98
N GLY A 641 -8.39 33.24 -13.02
CA GLY A 641 -7.75 33.33 -11.70
C GLY A 641 -7.99 32.13 -10.80
N THR A 642 -9.26 31.71 -10.64
CA THR A 642 -9.68 30.59 -9.78
C THR A 642 -10.05 29.37 -10.61
N PHE A 643 -9.60 28.20 -10.19
CA PHE A 643 -9.81 26.92 -10.86
C PHE A 643 -9.71 25.78 -9.85
N TYR A 644 -9.93 24.55 -10.30
CA TYR A 644 -9.93 23.35 -9.46
C TYR A 644 -8.78 22.43 -9.85
N VAL A 645 -8.06 21.93 -8.86
CA VAL A 645 -6.94 21.00 -9.03
C VAL A 645 -7.25 19.70 -8.28
N GLY A 646 -6.91 18.55 -8.84
CA GLY A 646 -7.26 17.31 -8.16
C GLY A 646 -6.89 15.99 -8.82
N LEU A 647 -7.48 14.92 -8.28
CA LEU A 647 -7.24 13.52 -8.56
C LEU A 647 -8.51 12.89 -9.18
N PRO A 648 -8.46 12.37 -10.41
CA PRO A 648 -9.60 11.73 -11.04
C PRO A 648 -9.61 10.19 -10.87
N ALA A 649 -10.79 9.60 -10.77
CA ALA A 649 -11.02 8.16 -10.94
C ALA A 649 -12.12 7.96 -11.99
N CYS A 650 -11.78 7.26 -13.07
CA CYS A 650 -12.66 7.02 -14.22
C CYS A 650 -12.49 5.58 -14.67
N SER A 651 -13.56 4.78 -14.62
CA SER A 651 -13.50 3.35 -14.94
C SER A 651 -13.38 3.06 -16.44
N GLN A 652 -13.97 3.92 -17.29
CA GLN A 652 -14.26 3.67 -18.71
C GLN A 652 -15.13 2.42 -18.94
N LEU A 653 -15.83 1.98 -17.89
CA LEU A 653 -16.69 0.82 -17.93
C LEU A 653 -18.08 1.27 -17.50
N ASN A 654 -19.05 1.11 -18.39
CA ASN A 654 -20.43 1.48 -18.11
C ASN A 654 -20.95 0.67 -16.91
N SER A 655 -21.50 1.38 -15.91
CA SER A 655 -22.11 0.78 -14.72
C SER A 655 -21.16 -0.11 -13.90
N VAL A 656 -19.85 0.07 -14.06
CA VAL A 656 -18.82 -0.60 -13.27
C VAL A 656 -17.85 0.47 -12.77
N THR A 657 -17.72 0.59 -11.45
CA THR A 657 -16.76 1.54 -10.86
C THR A 657 -15.31 1.01 -10.98
N THR A 658 -14.33 1.85 -10.63
CA THR A 658 -12.94 1.45 -10.44
C THR A 658 -12.39 2.08 -9.16
N THR A 659 -11.51 1.36 -8.47
CA THR A 659 -10.72 1.91 -7.35
C THR A 659 -9.41 2.47 -7.88
N VAL A 660 -9.03 3.68 -7.43
CA VAL A 660 -7.72 4.29 -7.68
C VAL A 660 -7.15 4.82 -6.38
N THR A 661 -5.86 4.62 -6.16
CA THR A 661 -5.17 5.09 -4.95
C THR A 661 -4.02 6.02 -5.27
N TYR A 662 -3.89 7.09 -4.50
CA TYR A 662 -2.83 8.09 -4.59
C TYR A 662 -2.16 8.28 -3.24
N ASP A 663 -0.85 8.43 -3.24
CA ASP A 663 -0.12 8.95 -2.09
C ASP A 663 0.77 10.14 -2.51
N SER A 664 1.47 10.73 -1.54
CA SER A 664 2.42 11.81 -1.78
C SER A 664 1.80 12.99 -2.56
N VAL A 665 0.52 13.27 -2.31
CA VAL A 665 -0.25 14.29 -3.00
C VAL A 665 0.15 15.66 -2.47
N SER A 666 0.41 16.59 -3.38
CA SER A 666 0.89 17.93 -3.04
C SER A 666 0.35 18.97 -4.01
N ILE A 667 -0.17 20.05 -3.44
CA ILE A 667 -0.53 21.31 -4.11
C ILE A 667 0.10 22.47 -3.30
N PRO A 668 0.14 23.73 -3.80
CA PRO A 668 0.78 24.82 -3.08
C PRO A 668 0.20 25.06 -1.68
N SER A 669 -1.11 24.90 -1.51
CA SER A 669 -1.83 25.15 -0.25
C SER A 669 -1.94 23.94 0.67
N TRP A 670 -1.58 22.74 0.22
CA TRP A 670 -1.78 21.51 0.99
C TRP A 670 -0.86 20.37 0.55
N ARG A 671 -0.39 19.57 1.50
CA ARG A 671 0.39 18.36 1.23
C ARG A 671 -0.06 17.23 2.15
N THR A 672 0.09 15.99 1.67
CA THR A 672 -0.14 14.79 2.51
C THR A 672 0.75 14.86 3.76
N PRO A 673 0.18 14.79 4.99
CA PRO A 673 0.95 14.64 6.22
C PRO A 673 1.82 13.38 6.14
N ASN A 674 3.11 13.48 6.45
CA ASN A 674 4.04 12.36 6.32
C ASN A 674 4.71 12.05 7.67
N LYS A 675 4.64 10.79 8.12
CA LYS A 675 5.35 10.31 9.33
C LYS A 675 6.87 10.13 9.08
N GLU A 676 7.29 9.91 7.83
CA GLU A 676 8.69 9.68 7.46
C GLU A 676 9.37 10.91 6.80
N LYS A 677 8.82 12.11 6.96
CA LYS A 677 9.44 13.41 6.62
C LYS A 677 10.08 13.59 5.23
N ILE A 678 9.91 12.70 4.25
CA ILE A 678 10.37 12.98 2.89
C ILE A 678 9.27 13.75 2.17
N ILE A 679 9.46 15.06 2.06
CA ILE A 679 8.66 15.95 1.22
C ILE A 679 9.64 16.66 0.30
N MET A 680 9.48 16.48 -1.00
CA MET A 680 10.32 17.17 -1.98
C MET A 680 9.92 18.65 -2.06
N SER A 681 10.91 19.55 -2.02
CA SER A 681 10.73 20.82 -2.72
C SER A 681 10.80 20.59 -4.21
N ARG A 682 10.00 21.37 -4.94
CA ARG A 682 9.86 21.21 -6.37
C ARG A 682 10.94 22.05 -7.05
N PRO A 683 11.78 21.46 -7.91
CA PRO A 683 12.55 22.22 -8.87
C PRO A 683 11.61 23.14 -9.67
N GLU A 684 11.79 24.45 -9.60
CA GLU A 684 10.97 25.44 -10.32
C GLU A 684 11.86 26.44 -11.06
N PRO A 685 11.66 26.73 -12.36
CA PRO A 685 12.42 27.76 -13.06
C PRO A 685 11.81 29.15 -12.90
N ARG A 686 12.64 30.20 -12.89
CA ARG A 686 12.18 31.60 -13.01
C ARG A 686 12.10 32.05 -14.46
N TRP A 687 11.46 31.25 -15.31
CA TRP A 687 11.42 31.45 -16.77
C TRP A 687 10.87 32.81 -17.20
N HIS A 688 10.08 33.45 -16.35
CA HIS A 688 9.51 34.77 -16.57
C HIS A 688 10.49 35.94 -16.37
N LYS A 689 11.71 35.66 -15.88
CA LYS A 689 12.79 36.65 -15.77
C LYS A 689 13.80 36.39 -16.88
N LYS A 690 13.73 37.15 -17.97
CA LYS A 690 14.63 37.02 -19.13
C LYS A 690 16.11 36.96 -18.71
N ALA A 691 16.54 37.87 -17.84
CA ALA A 691 17.91 37.90 -17.31
C ALA A 691 18.30 36.62 -16.54
N TRP A 692 17.36 35.98 -15.84
CA TRP A 692 17.61 34.71 -15.14
C TRP A 692 17.86 33.57 -16.13
N VAL A 693 17.04 33.46 -17.17
CA VAL A 693 17.17 32.44 -18.22
C VAL A 693 18.46 32.64 -19.01
N GLU A 694 18.77 33.87 -19.39
CA GLU A 694 20.00 34.21 -20.12
C GLU A 694 21.25 33.88 -19.30
N ARG A 695 21.26 34.22 -18.01
CA ARG A 695 22.37 33.87 -17.13
C ARG A 695 22.51 32.35 -16.95
N HIS A 696 21.41 31.63 -16.76
CA HIS A 696 21.44 30.17 -16.68
C HIS A 696 22.00 29.53 -17.96
N LYS A 697 21.61 30.01 -19.15
CA LYS A 697 22.17 29.53 -20.43
C LYS A 697 23.68 29.79 -20.52
N LYS A 698 24.14 31.00 -20.17
CA LYS A 698 25.57 31.35 -20.14
C LYS A 698 26.36 30.46 -19.18
N PHE A 699 25.79 30.08 -18.04
CA PHE A 699 26.40 29.13 -17.13
C PHE A 699 26.60 27.76 -17.77
N ASN A 700 25.56 27.23 -18.42
CA ASN A 700 25.65 25.94 -19.10
C ASN A 700 26.69 25.98 -20.24
N GLU A 701 26.78 27.09 -20.98
CA GLU A 701 27.83 27.30 -21.99
C GLU A 701 29.23 27.37 -21.38
N ARG A 702 29.41 28.06 -20.25
CA ARG A 702 30.71 28.15 -19.57
C ARG A 702 31.13 26.83 -18.94
N ALA A 703 30.20 26.10 -18.31
CA ALA A 703 30.47 24.80 -17.69
C ALA A 703 30.95 23.78 -18.75
N LYS A 704 30.31 23.75 -19.93
CA LYS A 704 30.71 22.88 -21.05
C LYS A 704 32.15 23.08 -21.54
N LYS A 705 32.75 24.24 -21.30
CA LYS A 705 34.15 24.50 -21.67
C LYS A 705 35.16 23.78 -20.76
N GLY A 706 34.71 23.13 -19.67
CA GLY A 706 35.59 22.46 -18.71
C GLY A 706 36.48 23.44 -17.95
N ASN A 707 37.56 22.92 -17.36
CA ASN A 707 38.54 23.67 -16.55
C ASN A 707 37.84 24.53 -15.46
N VAL A 708 37.28 23.83 -14.46
CA VAL A 708 36.57 24.41 -13.31
C VAL A 708 36.95 23.60 -12.06
N ASP A 709 37.74 24.18 -11.15
CA ASP A 709 38.11 23.51 -9.89
C ASP A 709 37.22 23.91 -8.71
N LEU A 710 36.56 25.07 -8.78
CA LEU A 710 35.66 25.59 -7.75
C LEU A 710 34.36 26.11 -8.37
N ILE A 711 33.20 25.76 -7.79
CA ILE A 711 31.92 26.38 -8.12
C ILE A 711 31.32 27.09 -6.91
N MET A 712 30.70 28.26 -7.12
CA MET A 712 29.92 28.96 -6.09
C MET A 712 28.44 29.02 -6.46
N ILE A 713 27.57 28.45 -5.64
CA ILE A 713 26.12 28.38 -5.85
C ILE A 713 25.44 29.23 -4.79
N GLY A 714 24.55 30.13 -5.22
CA GLY A 714 23.77 30.93 -4.30
C GLY A 714 22.79 31.89 -4.97
N ASP A 715 22.34 32.87 -4.20
CA ASP A 715 21.39 33.90 -4.60
C ASP A 715 22.08 35.24 -4.94
N SER A 716 21.43 36.39 -4.68
CA SER A 716 21.95 37.72 -4.99
C SER A 716 23.25 38.03 -4.26
N ILE A 717 23.42 37.54 -3.02
CA ILE A 717 24.61 37.78 -2.20
C ILE A 717 25.84 37.12 -2.85
N THR A 718 25.71 35.90 -3.37
CA THR A 718 26.79 35.23 -4.09
C THR A 718 26.93 35.75 -5.53
N HIS A 719 25.84 36.16 -6.18
CA HIS A 719 25.88 36.68 -7.55
C HIS A 719 26.73 37.96 -7.65
N TRP A 720 26.72 38.82 -6.63
CA TRP A 720 27.45 40.09 -6.62
C TRP A 720 28.98 39.97 -6.47
N TRP A 721 29.52 38.75 -6.39
CA TRP A 721 30.93 38.51 -6.71
C TRP A 721 31.31 38.99 -8.12
N ASP A 722 30.36 39.02 -9.06
CA ASP A 722 30.57 39.53 -10.43
C ASP A 722 30.63 41.07 -10.50
N THR A 723 30.25 41.77 -9.43
CA THR A 723 30.17 43.24 -9.38
C THR A 723 30.98 43.78 -8.20
N ALA A 724 30.36 44.03 -7.05
CA ALA A 724 31.01 44.64 -5.88
C ALA A 724 32.15 43.78 -5.31
N GLY A 725 32.13 42.47 -5.54
CA GLY A 725 33.20 41.55 -5.11
C GLY A 725 34.27 41.27 -6.18
N LYS A 726 34.20 41.87 -7.38
CA LYS A 726 34.98 41.44 -8.55
C LYS A 726 36.49 41.44 -8.31
N GLU A 727 37.05 42.52 -7.76
CA GLU A 727 38.49 42.60 -7.50
C GLU A 727 38.97 41.55 -6.49
N ILE A 728 38.12 41.24 -5.50
CA ILE A 728 38.41 40.24 -4.48
C ILE A 728 38.30 38.84 -5.08
N TRP A 729 37.33 38.61 -5.98
CA TRP A 729 37.21 37.37 -6.73
C TRP A 729 38.47 37.09 -7.56
N GLU A 730 38.98 38.11 -8.26
CA GLU A 730 40.21 38.01 -9.05
C GLU A 730 41.41 37.62 -8.18
N LYS A 731 41.50 38.19 -6.98
CA LYS A 731 42.57 37.89 -6.02
C LYS A 731 42.49 36.48 -5.43
N TYR A 732 41.30 35.99 -5.08
CA TYR A 732 41.16 34.75 -4.29
C TYR A 732 40.75 33.52 -5.11
N TYR A 733 39.96 33.67 -6.17
CA TYR A 733 39.25 32.56 -6.79
C TYR A 733 39.63 32.30 -8.26
N THR A 734 40.15 33.29 -8.99
CA THR A 734 40.58 33.09 -10.39
C THR A 734 41.65 32.01 -10.53
N LYS A 735 42.62 31.94 -9.61
CA LYS A 735 43.66 30.89 -9.58
C LYS A 735 43.10 29.46 -9.41
N ARG A 736 41.85 29.34 -8.97
CA ARG A 736 41.12 28.07 -8.71
C ARG A 736 40.15 27.73 -9.84
N ASN A 737 40.32 28.35 -11.02
CA ASN A 737 39.40 28.24 -12.15
C ASN A 737 37.93 28.38 -11.73
N ALA A 738 37.65 29.29 -10.78
CA ALA A 738 36.36 29.32 -10.10
C ALA A 738 35.24 29.80 -11.03
N LEU A 739 34.04 29.25 -10.83
CA LEU A 739 32.83 29.61 -11.58
C LEU A 739 31.71 30.03 -10.63
N ASN A 740 31.23 31.27 -10.79
CA ASN A 740 30.07 31.78 -10.07
C ASN A 740 28.76 31.34 -10.76
N LEU A 741 28.07 30.38 -10.15
CA LEU A 741 26.78 29.85 -10.60
C LEU A 741 25.58 30.47 -9.86
N ALA A 742 25.76 31.62 -9.19
CA ALA A 742 24.70 32.28 -8.45
C ALA A 742 23.83 33.19 -9.33
N ILE A 743 22.51 33.27 -9.03
CA ILE A 743 21.57 34.15 -9.72
C ILE A 743 20.75 34.94 -8.70
N SER A 744 20.61 36.25 -8.95
CA SER A 744 19.88 37.15 -8.05
C SER A 744 18.41 36.75 -7.91
N GLY A 745 17.94 36.69 -6.66
CA GLY A 745 16.58 36.29 -6.31
C GLY A 745 16.31 34.78 -6.38
N ASP A 746 17.34 33.94 -6.52
CA ASP A 746 17.18 32.50 -6.39
C ASP A 746 16.72 32.11 -4.98
N ARG A 747 15.90 31.05 -4.98
CA ARG A 747 15.40 30.33 -3.81
C ARG A 747 15.84 28.88 -3.97
N THR A 748 15.69 28.09 -2.93
CA THR A 748 16.09 26.68 -2.94
C THR A 748 15.48 25.88 -4.11
N GLU A 749 14.21 26.09 -4.45
CA GLU A 749 13.54 25.48 -5.61
C GLU A 749 14.18 25.83 -6.97
N HIS A 750 14.70 27.05 -7.11
CA HIS A 750 15.29 27.52 -8.36
C HIS A 750 16.67 26.88 -8.56
N VAL A 751 17.46 26.75 -7.49
CA VAL A 751 18.75 26.05 -7.53
C VAL A 751 18.54 24.57 -7.88
N LEU A 752 17.57 23.90 -7.22
CA LEU A 752 17.23 22.51 -7.53
C LEU A 752 16.92 22.32 -9.02
N TRP A 753 16.16 23.24 -9.63
CA TRP A 753 15.87 23.19 -11.06
C TRP A 753 17.11 23.38 -11.93
N ARG A 754 17.97 24.35 -11.61
CA ARG A 754 19.17 24.59 -12.43
C ARG A 754 20.12 23.41 -12.42
N LEU A 755 20.28 22.74 -11.28
CA LEU A 755 21.11 21.54 -11.17
C LEU A 755 20.58 20.36 -12.01
N GLU A 756 19.27 20.32 -12.28
CA GLU A 756 18.65 19.34 -13.17
C GLU A 756 18.71 19.72 -14.65
N ASN A 757 19.06 20.97 -14.97
CA ASN A 757 18.97 21.54 -16.31
C ASN A 757 20.33 22.11 -16.78
N GLY A 758 21.41 21.37 -16.56
CA GLY A 758 22.69 21.60 -17.23
C GLY A 758 23.74 22.46 -16.50
N ASN A 759 23.46 23.04 -15.32
CA ASN A 759 24.39 23.98 -14.68
C ASN A 759 25.74 23.39 -14.24
N ILE A 760 25.81 22.07 -14.13
CA ILE A 760 26.97 21.31 -13.65
C ILE A 760 27.28 20.10 -14.54
N GLU A 761 26.67 20.00 -15.72
CA GLU A 761 26.93 18.88 -16.63
C GLU A 761 28.33 18.97 -17.25
N GLY A 762 29.05 17.84 -17.25
CA GLY A 762 30.36 17.72 -17.90
C GLY A 762 31.53 18.34 -17.12
N ILE A 763 31.34 18.71 -15.85
CA ILE A 763 32.40 19.19 -14.96
C ILE A 763 32.52 18.31 -13.70
N SER A 764 33.68 18.35 -13.04
CA SER A 764 33.93 17.66 -11.77
C SER A 764 34.86 18.51 -10.89
N PRO A 765 34.37 19.66 -10.36
CA PRO A 765 35.19 20.55 -9.55
C PRO A 765 35.68 19.87 -8.27
N LYS A 766 36.79 20.35 -7.70
CA LYS A 766 37.30 19.87 -6.42
C LYS A 766 36.39 20.28 -5.26
N LEU A 767 35.81 21.49 -5.33
CA LEU A 767 34.94 22.04 -4.30
C LEU A 767 33.72 22.76 -4.89
N ALA A 768 32.57 22.56 -4.26
CA ALA A 768 31.37 23.36 -4.47
C ALA A 768 31.04 24.12 -3.18
N THR A 769 30.86 25.43 -3.26
CA THR A 769 30.33 26.24 -2.16
C THR A 769 28.85 26.51 -2.37
N LEU A 770 28.04 26.39 -1.31
CA LEU A 770 26.60 26.60 -1.33
C LEU A 770 26.20 27.58 -0.24
N MET A 771 25.60 28.71 -0.63
CA MET A 771 24.92 29.63 0.29
C MET A 771 23.59 30.07 -0.35
N ILE A 772 22.48 29.52 0.14
CA ILE A 772 21.15 29.76 -0.42
C ILE A 772 20.10 29.74 0.69
N GLY A 773 19.01 30.48 0.49
CA GLY A 773 17.83 30.44 1.36
C GLY A 773 17.38 31.80 1.87
N THR A 774 18.21 32.85 1.72
CA THR A 774 17.85 34.20 2.20
C THR A 774 16.59 34.74 1.54
N ASN A 775 16.26 34.33 0.31
CA ASN A 775 15.03 34.76 -0.39
C ASN A 775 13.79 33.94 -0.03
N ASN A 776 13.95 32.81 0.66
CA ASN A 776 12.84 31.94 1.05
C ASN A 776 12.06 32.48 2.27
N HIS A 777 12.60 33.44 3.02
CA HIS A 777 11.94 34.02 4.21
C HIS A 777 10.53 34.59 3.93
N MET A 778 10.26 35.02 2.69
CA MET A 778 8.96 35.57 2.28
C MET A 778 7.93 34.50 1.91
N SER A 779 8.36 33.25 1.67
CA SER A 779 7.52 32.22 1.02
C SER A 779 7.59 30.83 1.66
N SER A 780 8.53 30.58 2.56
CA SER A 780 8.79 29.27 3.15
C SER A 780 9.08 29.38 4.66
N SER A 781 8.75 28.35 5.43
CA SER A 781 9.19 28.23 6.83
C SER A 781 10.67 27.80 6.91
N PRO A 782 11.36 28.06 8.03
CA PRO A 782 12.75 27.65 8.22
C PRO A 782 13.00 26.15 8.00
N GLU A 783 12.07 25.29 8.45
CA GLU A 783 12.20 23.83 8.33
C GLU A 783 12.20 23.37 6.87
N TYR A 784 11.38 24.02 6.03
CA TYR A 784 11.36 23.71 4.60
C TYR A 784 12.60 24.21 3.89
N THR A 785 13.07 25.42 4.20
CA THR A 785 14.31 25.95 3.61
C THR A 785 15.52 25.11 3.99
N ALA A 786 15.65 24.72 5.27
CA ALA A 786 16.73 23.85 5.75
C ALA A 786 16.75 22.48 5.04
N ARG A 787 15.58 21.85 4.90
CA ARG A 787 15.44 20.61 4.16
C ARG A 787 15.87 20.76 2.70
N ASP A 788 15.49 21.85 2.04
CA ASP A 788 15.79 22.02 0.62
C ASP A 788 17.26 22.27 0.36
N ILE A 789 17.95 22.92 1.30
CA ILE A 789 19.42 23.02 1.29
C ILE A 789 20.03 21.61 1.31
N ARG A 790 19.54 20.71 2.19
CA ARG A 790 19.98 19.30 2.22
C ARG A 790 19.70 18.57 0.90
N LEU A 791 18.57 18.82 0.26
CA LEU A 791 18.26 18.25 -1.06
C LEU A 791 19.23 18.75 -2.14
N ILE A 792 19.59 20.03 -2.12
CA ILE A 792 20.61 20.59 -3.04
C ILE A 792 21.95 19.89 -2.81
N VAL A 793 22.37 19.72 -1.55
CA VAL A 793 23.60 18.99 -1.19
C VAL A 793 23.57 17.56 -1.70
N GLN A 794 22.47 16.83 -1.44
CA GLN A 794 22.31 15.46 -1.93
C GLN A 794 22.39 15.38 -3.45
N LYS A 795 21.77 16.33 -4.16
CA LYS A 795 21.82 16.39 -5.63
C LYS A 795 23.23 16.68 -6.14
N LEU A 796 23.96 17.58 -5.50
CA LEU A 796 25.38 17.83 -5.79
C LEU A 796 26.23 16.59 -5.54
N ARG A 797 26.08 15.90 -4.40
CA ARG A 797 26.80 14.64 -4.11
C ARG A 797 26.51 13.56 -5.16
N SER A 798 25.27 13.46 -5.63
CA SER A 798 24.88 12.49 -6.64
C SER A 798 25.44 12.83 -8.03
N LYS A 799 25.35 14.09 -8.45
CA LYS A 799 25.79 14.52 -9.80
C LYS A 799 27.31 14.74 -9.88
N LEU A 800 27.96 15.05 -8.76
CA LEU A 800 29.39 15.37 -8.64
C LEU A 800 30.02 14.56 -7.48
N PRO A 801 30.15 13.22 -7.62
CA PRO A 801 30.52 12.34 -6.50
C PRO A 801 31.91 12.60 -5.92
N GLN A 802 32.84 13.17 -6.71
CA GLN A 802 34.21 13.49 -6.29
C GLN A 802 34.36 14.91 -5.73
N THR A 803 33.31 15.74 -5.81
CA THR A 803 33.35 17.13 -5.35
C THR A 803 33.05 17.21 -3.86
N LYS A 804 33.92 17.86 -3.09
CA LYS A 804 33.62 18.25 -1.69
C LYS A 804 32.62 19.40 -1.70
N ILE A 805 31.78 19.49 -0.67
CA ILE A 805 30.76 20.55 -0.56
C ILE A 805 31.00 21.36 0.70
N LEU A 806 31.07 22.69 0.57
CA LEU A 806 31.09 23.63 1.68
C LEU A 806 29.78 24.42 1.72
N VAL A 807 28.94 24.12 2.71
CA VAL A 807 27.70 24.83 2.97
C VAL A 807 27.99 25.99 3.93
N LEU A 808 27.70 27.21 3.50
CA LEU A 808 27.81 28.38 4.36
C LEU A 808 26.47 28.64 5.07
N ALA A 809 26.55 29.04 6.34
CA ALA A 809 25.42 29.64 7.03
C ALA A 809 24.87 30.82 6.22
N ILE A 810 23.55 30.97 6.16
CA ILE A 810 22.90 32.13 5.55
C ILE A 810 23.27 33.36 6.36
N PHE A 811 23.81 34.38 5.69
CA PHE A 811 24.29 35.59 6.34
C PHE A 811 23.17 36.37 7.05
N PRO A 812 23.50 37.09 8.14
CA PRO A 812 22.55 37.97 8.80
C PRO A 812 22.13 39.10 7.85
N ARG A 813 20.90 39.57 8.03
CA ARG A 813 20.32 40.69 7.26
C ARG A 813 19.53 41.61 8.19
N GLY A 814 19.13 42.79 7.68
CA GLY A 814 18.50 43.83 8.48
C GLY A 814 19.48 44.54 9.40
N GLY A 815 19.01 45.54 10.16
CA GLY A 815 19.87 46.35 11.03
C GLY A 815 20.19 45.73 12.39
N ASN A 816 19.18 45.10 13.03
CA ASN A 816 19.26 44.50 14.37
C ASN A 816 18.88 43.01 14.31
N ASP A 817 18.91 42.31 15.45
CA ASP A 817 18.58 40.89 15.54
C ASP A 817 17.07 40.61 15.55
N ASP A 818 16.21 41.58 15.85
CA ASP A 818 14.74 41.46 15.80
C ASP A 818 14.13 41.46 14.37
N ASP A 819 14.95 41.63 13.33
CA ASP A 819 14.50 41.53 11.94
C ASP A 819 13.90 40.15 11.63
N ALA A 820 12.66 40.13 11.15
CA ALA A 820 11.90 38.90 10.93
C ALA A 820 12.54 37.98 9.88
N ALA A 821 13.23 38.53 8.87
CA ALA A 821 13.92 37.75 7.87
C ALA A 821 15.22 37.17 8.42
N ARG A 822 15.94 37.93 9.27
CA ARG A 822 17.12 37.45 9.99
C ARG A 822 16.79 36.30 10.94
N GLN A 823 15.71 36.42 11.72
CA GLN A 823 15.28 35.36 12.63
C GLN A 823 14.99 34.04 11.89
N LYS A 824 14.32 34.12 10.74
CA LYS A 824 14.10 32.95 9.87
C LYS A 824 15.43 32.37 9.35
N ASN A 825 16.36 33.21 8.86
CA ASN A 825 17.66 32.74 8.40
C ASN A 825 18.47 32.05 9.54
N MET A 826 18.41 32.60 10.75
CA MET A 826 19.10 32.02 11.92
C MET A 826 18.53 30.66 12.32
N GLU A 827 17.20 30.50 12.28
CA GLU A 827 16.58 29.20 12.53
C GLU A 827 16.94 28.18 11.44
N VAL A 828 16.98 28.60 10.16
CA VAL A 828 17.50 27.73 9.08
C VAL A 828 18.92 27.28 9.37
N ASN A 829 19.81 28.19 9.77
CA ASN A 829 21.20 27.88 10.09
C ASN A 829 21.32 26.87 11.24
N ARG A 830 20.49 27.01 12.28
CA ARG A 830 20.43 26.05 13.39
C ARG A 830 20.00 24.66 12.92
N LEU A 831 19.10 24.59 11.93
CA LEU A 831 18.58 23.34 11.38
C LEU A 831 19.48 22.67 10.33
N ILE A 832 20.53 23.34 9.84
CA ILE A 832 21.48 22.79 8.87
C ILE A 832 22.90 22.64 9.43
N SER A 833 23.15 23.01 10.69
CA SER A 833 24.51 23.04 11.25
C SER A 833 25.18 21.66 11.34
N ASP A 834 24.38 20.59 11.44
CA ASP A 834 24.78 19.17 11.45
C ASP A 834 25.02 18.59 10.05
N ILE A 835 24.81 19.36 8.96
CA ILE A 835 25.02 18.86 7.59
C ILE A 835 26.49 18.51 7.30
N GLY A 836 27.41 18.96 8.16
CA GLY A 836 28.86 18.81 8.02
C GLY A 836 29.48 17.59 8.72
N GLU A 837 28.68 16.62 9.18
CA GLU A 837 29.16 15.43 9.90
C GLU A 837 29.70 14.32 8.97
N GLU A 838 29.65 14.51 7.65
CA GLU A 838 30.16 13.57 6.64
C GLU A 838 31.50 14.03 6.03
N ASP A 839 32.40 13.11 5.67
CA ASP A 839 33.74 13.42 5.13
C ASP A 839 33.76 14.34 3.88
N MET A 840 32.66 14.36 3.10
CA MET A 840 32.55 15.08 1.83
C MET A 840 31.71 16.36 1.90
N VAL A 841 31.09 16.66 3.04
CA VAL A 841 30.21 17.80 3.23
C VAL A 841 30.65 18.55 4.49
N HIS A 842 30.82 19.86 4.38
CA HIS A 842 31.30 20.70 5.47
C HIS A 842 30.36 21.87 5.68
N PHE A 843 30.14 22.23 6.94
CA PHE A 843 29.38 23.41 7.31
C PHE A 843 30.32 24.48 7.88
N LEU A 844 30.14 25.74 7.47
CA LEU A 844 30.91 26.86 7.99
C LEU A 844 29.99 28.06 8.26
N ASN A 845 30.02 28.55 9.49
CA ASN A 845 29.34 29.76 9.90
C ASN A 845 30.34 30.88 10.14
N ILE A 846 30.31 31.91 9.29
CA ILE A 846 31.15 33.10 9.41
C ILE A 846 30.37 34.35 9.82
N ASN A 847 29.12 34.20 10.31
CA ASN A 847 28.20 35.32 10.50
C ASN A 847 28.75 36.42 11.43
N GLU A 848 29.56 36.06 12.43
CA GLU A 848 30.23 37.02 13.33
C GLU A 848 31.10 38.04 12.57
N THR A 849 31.61 37.68 11.38
CA THR A 849 32.36 38.59 10.50
C THR A 849 31.56 39.84 10.13
N PHE A 850 30.25 39.69 9.98
CA PHE A 850 29.34 40.74 9.54
C PHE A 850 28.60 41.42 10.69
N LEU A 851 28.92 41.06 11.93
CA LEU A 851 28.24 41.56 13.12
C LEU A 851 29.18 42.38 14.00
N ASN A 852 28.60 43.35 14.68
CA ASN A 852 29.18 44.00 15.84
C ASN A 852 28.18 43.78 16.99
N ASN A 853 28.48 42.78 17.84
CA ASN A 853 27.51 42.21 18.78
C ASN A 853 26.24 41.77 18.04
N ARG A 854 25.09 42.37 18.34
CA ARG A 854 23.79 42.03 17.73
C ARG A 854 23.52 42.78 16.42
N ARG A 855 24.31 43.80 16.07
CA ARG A 855 24.05 44.67 14.92
C ARG A 855 24.83 44.28 13.69
N ILE A 856 24.24 44.51 12.52
CA ILE A 856 24.97 44.35 11.27
C ILE A 856 26.02 45.46 11.12
N ARG A 857 27.18 45.09 10.56
CA ARG A 857 28.25 46.02 10.22
C ARG A 857 27.91 46.77 8.95
N ASN A 858 27.31 47.96 9.08
CA ASN A 858 26.93 48.81 7.94
C ASN A 858 28.13 49.20 7.05
N ASP A 859 29.35 49.20 7.58
CA ASP A 859 30.58 49.41 6.81
C ASP A 859 30.87 48.26 5.82
N LEU A 860 30.32 47.07 6.08
CA LEU A 860 30.46 45.87 5.26
C LEU A 860 29.20 45.54 4.45
N ILE A 861 28.01 45.71 5.04
CA ILE A 861 26.71 45.40 4.43
C ILE A 861 25.81 46.64 4.53
N PRO A 862 26.03 47.66 3.67
CA PRO A 862 25.42 48.99 3.82
C PRO A 862 23.90 49.02 3.61
N ASP A 863 23.35 48.12 2.80
CA ASP A 863 21.90 48.00 2.55
C ASP A 863 21.23 46.96 3.47
N GLY A 864 21.97 46.43 4.44
CA GLY A 864 21.50 45.40 5.36
C GLY A 864 21.29 44.01 4.73
N THR A 865 21.70 43.76 3.48
CA THR A 865 21.59 42.42 2.85
C THR A 865 22.80 42.03 2.01
N HIS A 866 23.37 42.95 1.22
CA HIS A 866 24.43 42.69 0.27
C HIS A 866 25.77 43.27 0.75
N PRO A 867 26.85 42.47 0.75
CA PRO A 867 28.19 42.99 1.01
C PRO A 867 28.62 44.03 -0.02
N ASN A 868 29.32 45.07 0.43
CA ASN A 868 30.14 45.91 -0.44
C ASN A 868 31.53 45.26 -0.63
N GLU A 869 32.44 45.94 -1.33
CA GLU A 869 33.81 45.46 -1.56
C GLU A 869 34.54 45.05 -0.26
N LYS A 870 34.45 45.87 0.81
CA LYS A 870 35.04 45.54 2.13
C LYS A 870 34.38 44.31 2.75
N GLY A 871 33.06 44.18 2.60
CA GLY A 871 32.30 43.01 3.02
C GLY A 871 32.73 41.73 2.28
N TYR A 872 32.93 41.79 0.97
CA TYR A 872 33.47 40.68 0.18
C TYR A 872 34.92 40.33 0.58
N SER A 873 35.75 41.32 0.87
CA SER A 873 37.11 41.10 1.41
C SER A 873 37.07 40.41 2.78
N ALA A 874 36.11 40.76 3.64
CA ALA A 874 35.90 40.09 4.92
C ALA A 874 35.40 38.64 4.73
N TRP A 875 34.45 38.42 3.81
CA TRP A 875 33.98 37.09 3.44
C TRP A 875 35.12 36.19 2.94
N ALA A 876 35.90 36.67 1.97
CA ALA A 876 37.02 35.91 1.41
C ALA A 876 38.03 35.51 2.51
N ARG A 877 38.44 36.46 3.37
CA ARG A 877 39.36 36.17 4.47
C ARG A 877 38.82 35.16 5.47
N ALA A 878 37.53 35.23 5.80
CA ALA A 878 36.90 34.32 6.76
C ALA A 878 36.72 32.89 6.20
N THR A 879 36.61 32.74 4.88
CA THR A 879 36.40 31.42 4.24
C THR A 879 37.67 30.78 3.70
N GLU A 880 38.71 31.57 3.40
CA GLU A 880 39.95 31.10 2.79
C GLU A 880 40.62 29.91 3.52
N PRO A 881 40.77 29.89 4.86
CA PRO A 881 41.40 28.76 5.54
C PRO A 881 40.69 27.43 5.28
N THR A 882 39.35 27.45 5.25
CA THR A 882 38.54 26.26 4.96
C THR A 882 38.61 25.91 3.48
N ILE A 883 38.49 26.89 2.58
CA ILE A 883 38.54 26.66 1.14
C ILE A 883 39.90 26.06 0.74
N SER A 884 41.02 26.64 1.16
CA SER A 884 42.37 26.13 0.84
C SER A 884 42.57 24.69 1.34
N LYS A 885 42.13 24.40 2.58
CA LYS A 885 42.18 23.04 3.13
C LYS A 885 41.37 22.05 2.30
N LEU A 886 40.13 22.41 1.92
CA LEU A 886 39.25 21.52 1.16
C LEU A 886 39.74 21.31 -0.27
N MET A 887 40.34 22.33 -0.88
CA MET A 887 40.95 22.31 -2.20
C MET A 887 42.29 21.55 -2.24
N GLY A 888 42.90 21.25 -1.08
CA GLY A 888 44.19 20.58 -0.98
C GLY A 888 45.38 21.49 -1.30
N GLU A 889 45.28 22.78 -0.96
CA GLU A 889 46.27 23.82 -1.26
C GLU A 889 47.22 24.11 -0.06
N ASN A 890 47.19 23.25 0.96
CA ASN A 890 48.05 23.36 2.15
C ASN A 890 49.39 22.67 1.94
#